data_AF-A0A0F0HDU6-F1
#
_entry.id   AF-A0A0F0HDU6-F1
#
_cell.length_a   1.000
_cell.length_b   1.000
_cell.length_c   1.000
_cell.angle_alpha   90.00
_cell.angle_beta   90.00
_cell.angle_gamma   90.00
#
_symmetry.space_group_name_H-M   'P 1'
#
loop_
_entity.id
_entity.type
_entity.pdbx_description
1 polymer ?
#
loop_
_entity_poly.entity_id
_entity_poly.type
_entity_poly.pdbx_seq_one_letter_code
_entity_poly.pdbx_strand_id
1 'polypeptide(L)'
;MTYPHSADGSPATAAADPVVAALGALGTPVDCTGVRSLSLEGPLVLWLVVEGGLDLFAVDAAQAGHWHFLGRLEPGALLLGPAEGPAHTLAGRPVPGCRLRRIELRELYRTDYPQNGDYGAGEYGAGEYGGAEYGAGEYGAAPAGRPSPLEDAFARGIGRGLRVLYEAPLEDAARAGHGGADDDILWMRIAPGSVRYGALYEAEAVGTLLVDAAMWQGMVDQQYRLLYALDGWIEQLERAHEDRTAAGIAAGREARTDADRTLLASIAPSRREPYRGASVDAAFAACRVVADAAGIALTPPAGAGAAAEQLDPVERIALASRIRIRPVRLGGRWWRENSGPLVGRRAKDSTPVALLWRRGRYEAVDPAGGRRERIGKAGAAAFEPRAVMLYRPLPDGPVGLPALLRFGVRGTLPELRRLLLGGLVSVVLAALVPIATGQVLGRYVPQAENGLIVQTGLALVAAGVVAAVFTLLQNTSLLRMEGRIEATLQPAVWDRLLRLPATFFAGRSTGELAGAAMGVSAVRRVLSGIGPVCVQACTVGVVSLVLLFVHSVPLAMAALAVPAVFAGVFLFLGLWQLRYERRLNRLGHRLANQAFQTLRGLPKLRVAAAESFAYAAWAREFARTRDLHQRIGRIQNISTVLGAVQLPLCTMAVFVLLAGPARGSLSAGEFLTFSTALTMLLSSVTQLTGALVSAASVLPMFEQIAPVLRETPEVARSSTAPGELTGALEARNLSYRYAHDGPLVLDDVSLRIAPGEFVAIVGASGCGKSTLLRLLIGFDEPASGSVLYDGQDLAALDRAAVRRQCGVVLQNAQPLSGSLLDCIRGAGSFTLEEVWEAAALAGLAEDVKAMPMGMHTVLSDGGGTVSGGQRQRLMIAQALIRKPRVLFLDEATSALDNEAQRVVIESTRALRTTRVVIAHRLSTIMDADRVIAMADGRIVQQGPPADLLADPDGLFHSLVRRQLH
;
A
#
# COMPACT_ATOMS: atom_id res chain seq x y z
N MET A 1 -39.86 -20.00 -13.46
CA MET A 1 -41.20 -20.58 -13.27
C MET A 1 -41.25 -21.12 -11.85
N THR A 2 -42.20 -20.63 -11.08
CA THR A 2 -42.45 -20.84 -9.64
C THR A 2 -43.17 -22.16 -9.34
N TYR A 3 -42.77 -22.88 -8.29
CA TYR A 3 -43.66 -23.52 -7.29
C TYR A 3 -42.88 -23.70 -5.95
N PRO A 4 -43.56 -23.73 -4.79
CA PRO A 4 -43.05 -23.24 -3.50
C PRO A 4 -42.51 -24.33 -2.53
N HIS A 5 -41.61 -23.91 -1.65
CA HIS A 5 -41.16 -24.66 -0.47
C HIS A 5 -42.20 -24.58 0.66
N SER A 6 -42.64 -25.74 1.16
CA SER A 6 -43.28 -25.90 2.47
C SER A 6 -42.21 -26.34 3.49
N ALA A 7 -42.07 -25.58 4.56
CA ALA A 7 -41.28 -25.91 5.73
C ALA A 7 -42.22 -26.46 6.81
N ASP A 8 -42.02 -27.69 7.24
CA ASP A 8 -42.42 -28.18 8.56
C ASP A 8 -41.46 -29.30 8.96
N GLY A 9 -40.71 -29.04 10.03
CA GLY A 9 -39.74 -29.95 10.61
C GLY A 9 -40.29 -30.59 11.88
N SER A 10 -40.35 -31.92 11.89
CA SER A 10 -40.12 -32.71 13.10
C SER A 10 -38.84 -33.53 12.88
N PRO A 11 -37.91 -33.59 13.84
CA PRO A 11 -36.73 -34.43 13.68
C PRO A 11 -37.15 -35.90 13.82
N ALA A 12 -37.25 -36.60 12.69
CA ALA A 12 -37.20 -38.05 12.67
C ALA A 12 -35.91 -38.48 13.36
N THR A 13 -36.01 -39.24 14.45
CA THR A 13 -34.89 -40.00 15.00
C THR A 13 -34.31 -40.84 13.85
N ALA A 14 -33.11 -40.48 13.39
CA ALA A 14 -32.45 -41.16 12.29
C ALA A 14 -32.43 -42.66 12.58
N ALA A 15 -32.99 -43.46 11.66
CA ALA A 15 -32.88 -44.91 11.73
C ALA A 15 -31.40 -45.27 11.86
N ALA A 16 -31.05 -46.07 12.87
CA ALA A 16 -29.68 -46.49 13.09
C ALA A 16 -29.17 -47.21 11.83
N ASP A 17 -28.01 -46.80 11.32
CA ASP A 17 -27.40 -47.42 10.14
C ASP A 17 -27.28 -48.94 10.35
N PRO A 18 -27.72 -49.78 9.40
CA PRO A 18 -27.78 -51.23 9.59
C PRO A 18 -26.39 -51.86 9.81
N VAL A 19 -25.32 -51.26 9.27
CA VAL A 19 -23.93 -51.70 9.50
C VAL A 19 -23.49 -51.36 10.92
N VAL A 20 -23.78 -50.14 11.38
CA VAL A 20 -23.48 -49.71 12.75
C VAL A 20 -24.29 -50.52 13.77
N ALA A 21 -25.56 -50.83 13.48
CA ALA A 21 -26.40 -51.67 14.32
C ALA A 21 -25.86 -53.11 14.42
N ALA A 22 -25.34 -53.66 13.33
CA ALA A 22 -24.80 -55.02 13.30
C ALA A 22 -23.40 -55.16 13.90
N LEU A 23 -22.49 -54.19 13.64
CA LEU A 23 -21.06 -54.30 13.94
C LEU A 23 -20.54 -53.28 14.95
N GLY A 24 -21.30 -52.23 15.28
CA GLY A 24 -20.83 -51.09 16.10
C GLY A 24 -20.48 -51.43 17.56
N ALA A 25 -20.91 -52.60 18.04
CA ALA A 25 -20.59 -53.12 19.37
C ALA A 25 -19.36 -54.06 19.39
N LEU A 26 -18.80 -54.40 18.23
CA LEU A 26 -17.63 -55.26 18.08
C LEU A 26 -16.35 -54.42 18.08
N GLY A 27 -15.23 -55.05 18.42
CA GLY A 27 -13.92 -54.41 18.42
C GLY A 27 -13.66 -53.45 19.58
N THR A 28 -12.40 -53.04 19.67
CA THR A 28 -11.95 -52.03 20.63
C THR A 28 -12.33 -50.61 20.14
N PRO A 29 -12.91 -49.76 21.00
CA PRO A 29 -13.14 -48.36 20.64
C PRO A 29 -11.80 -47.62 20.59
N VAL A 30 -11.59 -46.84 19.53
CA VAL A 30 -10.36 -46.04 19.38
C VAL A 30 -10.65 -44.61 19.79
N ASP A 31 -9.93 -44.11 20.79
CA ASP A 31 -10.02 -42.72 21.22
C ASP A 31 -9.40 -41.81 20.16
N CYS A 32 -10.26 -41.07 19.46
CA CYS A 32 -9.89 -40.17 18.39
C CYS A 32 -9.64 -38.73 18.89
N THR A 33 -9.72 -38.47 20.21
CA THR A 33 -9.56 -37.11 20.74
C THR A 33 -8.11 -36.63 20.61
N GLY A 34 -7.90 -35.54 19.88
CA GLY A 34 -6.58 -34.93 19.70
C GLY A 34 -5.62 -35.68 18.75
N VAL A 35 -6.04 -36.80 18.16
CA VAL A 35 -5.22 -37.59 17.22
C VAL A 35 -5.14 -36.88 15.87
N ARG A 36 -3.93 -36.51 15.45
CA ARG A 36 -3.70 -35.83 14.15
C ARG A 36 -3.61 -36.78 12.96
N SER A 37 -3.25 -38.03 13.22
CA SER A 37 -3.08 -39.09 12.23
C SER A 37 -3.16 -40.46 12.88
N LEU A 38 -3.79 -41.40 12.20
CA LEU A 38 -3.98 -42.78 12.61
C LEU A 38 -3.42 -43.68 11.51
N SER A 39 -2.42 -44.50 11.83
CA SER A 39 -1.96 -45.55 10.92
C SER A 39 -2.97 -46.68 10.93
N LEU A 40 -3.52 -47.04 9.78
CA LEU A 40 -4.44 -48.16 9.68
C LEU A 40 -3.61 -49.45 9.72
N GLU A 41 -3.85 -50.29 10.72
CA GLU A 41 -3.11 -51.56 10.88
C GLU A 41 -3.52 -52.58 9.82
N GLY A 42 -2.55 -53.39 9.37
CA GLY A 42 -2.66 -54.31 8.23
C GLY A 42 -3.61 -55.49 8.41
N PRO A 43 -3.62 -56.43 7.45
CA PRO A 43 -4.85 -56.82 6.76
C PRO A 43 -5.85 -57.58 7.64
N LEU A 44 -5.48 -58.05 8.82
CA LEU A 44 -6.37 -58.76 9.74
C LEU A 44 -7.26 -57.83 10.60
N VAL A 45 -7.21 -56.52 10.38
CA VAL A 45 -7.98 -55.51 11.10
C VAL A 45 -8.98 -54.82 10.18
N LEU A 46 -10.22 -54.73 10.65
CA LEU A 46 -11.30 -53.97 10.04
C LEU A 46 -11.57 -52.70 10.87
N TRP A 47 -11.66 -51.59 10.17
CA TRP A 47 -11.91 -50.27 10.76
C TRP A 47 -13.34 -49.85 10.43
N LEU A 48 -14.18 -49.69 11.46
CA LEU A 48 -15.56 -49.23 11.30
C LEU A 48 -15.72 -47.81 11.81
N VAL A 49 -16.29 -46.94 10.96
CA VAL A 49 -16.75 -45.61 11.38
C VAL A 49 -18.13 -45.73 12.00
N VAL A 50 -18.25 -45.47 13.30
CA VAL A 50 -19.52 -45.57 14.05
C VAL A 50 -20.26 -44.23 14.05
N GLU A 51 -19.52 -43.13 14.21
CA GLU A 51 -20.06 -41.77 14.30
C GLU A 51 -19.04 -40.78 13.74
N GLY A 52 -19.48 -39.65 13.19
CA GLY A 52 -18.61 -38.65 12.58
C GLY A 52 -18.05 -39.09 11.23
N GLY A 53 -16.76 -38.84 10.96
CA GLY A 53 -16.12 -39.24 9.70
C GLY A 53 -14.59 -39.33 9.78
N LEU A 54 -14.00 -40.10 8.87
CA LEU A 54 -12.56 -40.36 8.79
C LEU A 54 -12.02 -39.95 7.42
N ASP A 55 -11.14 -38.94 7.38
CA ASP A 55 -10.47 -38.53 6.14
C ASP A 55 -9.33 -39.52 5.82
N LEU A 56 -9.37 -40.15 4.65
CA LEU A 56 -8.40 -41.16 4.23
C LEU A 56 -7.33 -40.55 3.31
N PHE A 57 -6.07 -40.90 3.56
CA PHE A 57 -4.91 -40.45 2.79
C PHE A 57 -4.04 -41.64 2.38
N ALA A 58 -3.46 -41.57 1.17
CA ALA A 58 -2.31 -42.37 0.79
C ALA A 58 -1.02 -41.63 1.16
N VAL A 59 -0.12 -42.34 1.81
CA VAL A 59 1.14 -41.81 2.31
C VAL A 59 2.26 -42.79 2.00
N ASP A 60 3.48 -42.29 1.77
CA ASP A 60 4.67 -43.14 1.68
C ASP A 60 4.75 -44.05 2.93
N ALA A 61 5.19 -45.31 2.77
CA ALA A 61 5.41 -46.26 3.86
C ALA A 61 6.26 -45.68 5.02
N ALA A 62 7.18 -44.75 4.73
CA ALA A 62 7.96 -44.04 5.76
C ALA A 62 7.20 -42.89 6.47
N GLN A 63 5.98 -42.57 6.04
CA GLN A 63 5.13 -41.44 6.45
C GLN A 63 5.80 -40.06 6.36
N ALA A 64 6.90 -39.94 5.61
CA ALA A 64 7.72 -38.74 5.50
C ALA A 64 7.46 -37.92 4.22
N GLY A 65 6.61 -38.42 3.30
CA GLY A 65 6.29 -37.83 2.01
C GLY A 65 5.01 -36.97 1.98
N HIS A 66 4.57 -36.61 0.78
CA HIS A 66 3.30 -35.92 0.55
C HIS A 66 2.11 -36.84 0.85
N TRP A 67 1.07 -36.28 1.45
CA TRP A 67 -0.15 -37.02 1.78
C TRP A 67 -1.20 -36.75 0.69
N HIS A 68 -1.60 -37.80 -0.02
CA HIS A 68 -2.59 -37.72 -1.09
C HIS A 68 -3.96 -38.02 -0.50
N PHE A 69 -4.83 -37.01 -0.44
CA PHE A 69 -6.20 -37.20 0.04
C PHE A 69 -6.98 -38.09 -0.92
N LEU A 70 -7.61 -39.15 -0.42
CA LEU A 70 -8.36 -40.11 -1.21
C LEU A 70 -9.87 -39.88 -1.10
N GLY A 71 -10.35 -39.42 0.05
CA GLY A 71 -11.77 -39.18 0.30
C GLY A 71 -12.12 -39.33 1.78
N ARG A 72 -13.40 -39.09 2.11
CA ARG A 72 -13.92 -39.19 3.48
C ARG A 72 -14.81 -40.42 3.64
N LEU A 73 -14.57 -41.17 4.71
CA LEU A 73 -15.40 -42.29 5.13
C LEU A 73 -16.48 -41.82 6.11
N GLU A 74 -17.73 -42.16 5.82
CA GLU A 74 -18.92 -41.82 6.61
C GLU A 74 -19.33 -42.96 7.56
N PRO A 75 -20.25 -42.72 8.53
CA PRO A 75 -20.73 -43.75 9.44
C PRO A 75 -21.28 -44.98 8.71
N GLY A 76 -20.95 -46.17 9.21
CA GLY A 76 -21.27 -47.45 8.57
C GLY A 76 -20.25 -47.90 7.52
N ALA A 77 -19.23 -47.10 7.18
CA ALA A 77 -18.13 -47.56 6.32
C ALA A 77 -17.19 -48.50 7.08
N LEU A 78 -16.90 -49.65 6.46
CA LEU A 78 -15.96 -50.66 6.93
C LEU A 78 -14.75 -50.68 5.99
N LEU A 79 -13.57 -50.34 6.50
CA LEU A 79 -12.33 -50.32 5.73
C LEU A 79 -11.38 -51.41 6.23
N LEU A 80 -10.85 -52.19 5.29
CA LEU A 80 -9.80 -53.17 5.56
C LEU A 80 -8.46 -52.47 5.80
N GLY A 81 -7.69 -52.94 6.77
CA GLY A 81 -6.29 -52.55 6.96
C GLY A 81 -5.46 -52.70 5.68
N PRO A 82 -4.51 -51.79 5.38
CA PRO A 82 -3.71 -51.86 4.15
C PRO A 82 -2.90 -53.17 4.09
N ALA A 83 -2.88 -53.81 2.92
CA ALA A 83 -2.03 -54.98 2.66
C ALA A 83 -0.56 -54.57 2.55
N GLU A 84 0.35 -55.45 2.96
CA GLU A 84 1.80 -55.24 2.79
C GLU A 84 2.19 -55.43 1.32
N GLY A 85 3.10 -54.58 0.80
CA GLY A 85 3.65 -54.70 -0.57
C GLY A 85 3.70 -53.40 -1.38
N PRO A 86 2.61 -52.60 -1.48
CA PRO A 86 2.60 -51.32 -2.19
C PRO A 86 3.58 -50.29 -1.61
N ALA A 87 4.00 -49.31 -2.43
CA ALA A 87 4.91 -48.25 -2.00
C ALA A 87 4.22 -47.23 -1.07
N HIS A 88 2.94 -46.96 -1.30
CA HIS A 88 2.12 -46.13 -0.43
C HIS A 88 1.17 -46.96 0.46
N THR A 89 1.05 -46.56 1.73
CA THR A 89 0.12 -47.13 2.71
C THR A 89 -1.04 -46.16 2.98
N LEU A 90 -2.05 -46.61 3.74
CA LEU A 90 -3.22 -45.81 4.10
C LEU A 90 -3.12 -45.24 5.52
N ALA A 91 -3.35 -43.94 5.63
CA ALA A 91 -3.47 -43.23 6.90
C ALA A 91 -4.84 -42.55 7.02
N GLY A 92 -5.45 -42.66 8.20
CA GLY A 92 -6.70 -41.99 8.52
C GLY A 92 -6.47 -40.74 9.37
N ARG A 93 -7.26 -39.69 9.15
CA ARG A 93 -7.34 -38.53 10.04
C ARG A 93 -8.77 -38.36 10.54
N PRO A 94 -9.03 -38.63 11.83
CA PRO A 94 -10.39 -38.54 12.36
C PRO A 94 -10.86 -37.07 12.42
N VAL A 95 -12.09 -36.82 11.98
CA VAL A 95 -12.77 -35.52 12.11
C VAL A 95 -13.23 -35.34 13.57
N PRO A 96 -13.31 -34.11 14.14
CA PRO A 96 -13.80 -33.93 15.50
C PRO A 96 -15.18 -34.58 15.71
N GLY A 97 -15.30 -35.41 16.75
CA GLY A 97 -16.51 -36.21 17.02
C GLY A 97 -16.54 -37.59 16.35
N CYS A 98 -15.48 -37.97 15.62
CA CYS A 98 -15.36 -39.30 15.04
C CYS A 98 -15.22 -40.38 16.12
N ARG A 99 -16.01 -41.45 15.99
CA ARG A 99 -15.87 -42.68 16.79
C ARG A 99 -15.55 -43.84 15.85
N LEU A 100 -14.41 -44.46 16.10
CA LEU A 100 -13.92 -45.61 15.34
C LEU A 100 -13.93 -46.87 16.20
N ARG A 101 -14.19 -48.01 15.55
CA ARG A 101 -13.94 -49.34 16.11
C ARG A 101 -12.80 -49.99 15.35
N ARG A 102 -11.81 -50.47 16.08
CA ARG A 102 -10.74 -51.35 15.60
C ARG A 102 -11.20 -52.78 15.86
N ILE A 103 -11.65 -53.46 14.82
CA ILE A 103 -12.21 -54.81 14.90
C ILE A 103 -11.15 -55.76 14.34
N GLU A 104 -10.46 -56.48 15.21
CA GLU A 104 -9.64 -57.60 14.73
C GLU A 104 -10.54 -58.73 14.26
N LEU A 105 -10.13 -59.47 13.21
CA LEU A 105 -10.98 -60.53 12.69
C LEU A 105 -11.36 -61.59 13.73
N ARG A 106 -10.50 -61.82 14.74
CA ARG A 106 -10.76 -62.72 15.87
C ARG A 106 -11.85 -62.22 16.83
N GLU A 107 -12.14 -60.92 16.85
CA GLU A 107 -13.07 -60.25 17.78
C GLU A 107 -14.50 -60.13 17.25
N LEU A 108 -14.79 -60.66 16.05
CA LEU A 108 -16.16 -60.77 15.53
C LEU A 108 -17.03 -61.79 16.31
N TYR A 109 -16.53 -62.29 17.44
CA TYR A 109 -17.21 -63.15 18.43
C TYR A 109 -17.61 -62.34 19.67
N ARG A 110 -18.88 -62.38 20.08
CA ARG A 110 -19.33 -61.86 21.38
C ARG A 110 -19.94 -62.99 22.22
N THR A 111 -19.27 -63.37 23.28
CA THR A 111 -19.85 -64.04 24.44
C THR A 111 -20.13 -62.93 25.45
N ASP A 112 -21.40 -62.74 25.84
CA ASP A 112 -21.85 -62.34 27.18
C ASP A 112 -23.23 -61.64 27.13
N TYR A 113 -24.21 -62.32 27.74
CA TYR A 113 -25.48 -61.78 28.23
C TYR A 113 -25.32 -61.41 29.71
N PRO A 114 -26.08 -60.43 30.23
CA PRO A 114 -26.93 -60.69 31.41
C PRO A 114 -28.30 -59.97 31.27
N GLN A 115 -29.48 -60.56 31.46
CA GLN A 115 -30.13 -61.13 32.66
C GLN A 115 -30.15 -60.23 33.92
N ASN A 116 -31.36 -59.75 34.23
CA ASN A 116 -31.93 -59.28 35.52
C ASN A 116 -31.54 -57.90 36.10
N GLY A 117 -32.58 -57.15 36.53
CA GLY A 117 -32.46 -56.13 37.59
C GLY A 117 -33.46 -54.96 37.49
N ASP A 118 -34.66 -55.15 38.04
CA ASP A 118 -35.75 -54.15 38.22
C ASP A 118 -35.53 -53.25 39.48
N TYR A 119 -36.40 -52.25 39.64
CA TYR A 119 -36.59 -51.21 40.69
C TYR A 119 -35.76 -49.91 40.55
N GLY A 120 -36.34 -48.71 40.54
CA GLY A 120 -37.75 -48.29 40.60
C GLY A 120 -37.93 -46.77 40.83
N ALA A 121 -39.20 -46.34 40.74
CA ALA A 121 -39.86 -45.10 41.24
C ALA A 121 -39.58 -43.76 40.52
N GLY A 122 -40.56 -42.93 40.15
CA GLY A 122 -42.03 -42.91 40.29
C GLY A 122 -42.62 -41.76 39.43
N GLU A 123 -43.75 -41.96 38.75
CA GLU A 123 -45.13 -41.52 39.11
C GLU A 123 -45.57 -40.12 38.59
N TYR A 124 -46.54 -40.14 37.64
CA TYR A 124 -47.81 -39.39 37.47
C TYR A 124 -48.09 -39.33 35.95
N GLY A 125 -49.06 -40.04 35.34
CA GLY A 125 -50.49 -39.96 35.56
C GLY A 125 -51.25 -40.36 34.27
N ALA A 126 -51.91 -41.52 34.35
CA ALA A 126 -53.16 -42.00 33.71
C ALA A 126 -53.59 -41.62 32.26
N GLY A 127 -53.85 -42.68 31.48
CA GLY A 127 -55.05 -42.88 30.63
C GLY A 127 -54.75 -43.13 29.14
N GLU A 128 -55.28 -44.15 28.45
CA GLU A 128 -56.14 -45.29 28.76
C GLU A 128 -56.29 -46.14 27.47
N TYR A 129 -56.52 -47.46 27.61
CA TYR A 129 -56.90 -48.48 26.58
C TYR A 129 -55.86 -48.83 25.49
N GLY A 130 -55.23 -50.02 25.42
CA GLY A 130 -55.72 -51.41 25.52
C GLY A 130 -55.73 -52.01 24.09
N GLY A 131 -55.21 -53.19 23.73
CA GLY A 131 -54.50 -54.32 24.34
C GLY A 131 -54.39 -55.42 23.25
N ALA A 132 -53.52 -56.43 23.48
CA ALA A 132 -53.37 -57.72 22.77
C ALA A 132 -52.63 -57.71 21.40
N GLU A 133 -51.79 -58.67 21.01
CA GLU A 133 -51.20 -59.87 21.65
C GLU A 133 -50.09 -60.41 20.73
N TYR A 134 -49.29 -61.31 21.30
CA TYR A 134 -48.03 -61.92 20.86
C TYR A 134 -48.02 -62.71 19.54
N GLY A 135 -46.83 -62.78 18.93
CA GLY A 135 -46.42 -63.83 17.99
C GLY A 135 -44.90 -63.86 17.80
N ALA A 136 -44.24 -64.87 18.38
CA ALA A 136 -42.83 -65.18 18.18
C ALA A 136 -42.58 -65.85 16.82
N GLY A 137 -41.41 -65.60 16.19
CA GLY A 137 -40.96 -66.31 14.99
C GLY A 137 -39.54 -65.99 14.52
N GLU A 138 -38.65 -67.00 14.64
CA GLU A 138 -37.60 -67.44 13.69
C GLU A 138 -36.52 -66.47 13.15
N TYR A 139 -35.29 -66.62 13.65
CA TYR A 139 -34.07 -66.39 12.85
C TYR A 139 -33.82 -67.62 11.97
N GLY A 140 -34.60 -67.75 10.90
CA GLY A 140 -34.44 -68.76 9.86
C GLY A 140 -33.39 -68.36 8.81
N ALA A 141 -32.61 -69.32 8.34
CA ALA A 141 -31.74 -69.19 7.18
C ALA A 141 -32.49 -68.56 6.00
N ALA A 142 -31.86 -67.57 5.35
CA ALA A 142 -32.46 -66.89 4.20
C ALA A 142 -32.79 -67.89 3.06
N PRO A 143 -33.90 -67.70 2.33
CA PRO A 143 -34.19 -68.50 1.14
C PRO A 143 -33.05 -68.40 0.13
N ALA A 144 -32.75 -69.51 -0.56
CA ALA A 144 -31.60 -69.65 -1.45
C ALA A 144 -31.43 -68.45 -2.39
N GLY A 145 -30.34 -67.70 -2.19
CA GLY A 145 -29.90 -66.62 -3.09
C GLY A 145 -30.00 -65.18 -2.55
N ARG A 146 -30.53 -64.93 -1.34
CA ARG A 146 -30.47 -63.61 -0.68
C ARG A 146 -29.51 -63.62 0.51
N PRO A 147 -28.63 -62.62 0.67
CA PRO A 147 -27.75 -62.51 1.83
C PRO A 147 -28.56 -62.35 3.12
N SER A 148 -28.09 -62.91 4.21
CA SER A 148 -28.62 -62.63 5.55
C SER A 148 -28.48 -61.13 5.88
N PRO A 149 -29.27 -60.56 6.82
CA PRO A 149 -29.14 -59.15 7.20
C PRO A 149 -27.72 -58.76 7.64
N LEU A 150 -26.97 -59.70 8.23
CA LEU A 150 -25.58 -59.52 8.59
C LEU A 150 -24.65 -59.47 7.37
N GLU A 151 -24.84 -60.40 6.43
CA GLU A 151 -24.09 -60.41 5.17
C GLU A 151 -24.37 -59.15 4.35
N ASP A 152 -25.63 -58.69 4.32
CA ASP A 152 -26.01 -57.43 3.66
C ASP A 152 -25.34 -56.23 4.33
N ALA A 153 -25.37 -56.16 5.67
CA ALA A 153 -24.68 -55.12 6.42
C ALA A 153 -23.16 -55.14 6.19
N PHE A 154 -22.54 -56.33 6.18
CA PHE A 154 -21.11 -56.49 5.91
C PHE A 154 -20.75 -56.07 4.48
N ALA A 155 -21.54 -56.48 3.47
CA ALA A 155 -21.34 -56.09 2.08
C ALA A 155 -21.43 -54.57 1.89
N ARG A 156 -22.47 -53.93 2.45
CA ARG A 156 -22.67 -52.48 2.37
C ARG A 156 -21.53 -51.73 3.03
N GLY A 157 -21.10 -52.16 4.22
CA GLY A 157 -20.01 -51.53 4.95
C GLY A 157 -18.69 -51.54 4.16
N ILE A 158 -18.30 -52.71 3.66
CA ILE A 158 -17.08 -52.85 2.84
C ILE A 158 -17.20 -52.09 1.52
N GLY A 159 -18.35 -52.15 0.86
CA GLY A 159 -18.61 -51.44 -0.39
C GLY A 159 -18.42 -49.92 -0.23
N ARG A 160 -18.98 -49.33 0.84
CA ARG A 160 -18.78 -47.92 1.17
C ARG A 160 -17.31 -47.58 1.46
N GLY A 161 -16.59 -48.46 2.15
CA GLY A 161 -15.17 -48.28 2.46
C GLY A 161 -14.26 -48.31 1.22
N LEU A 162 -14.45 -49.29 0.33
CA LEU A 162 -13.62 -49.47 -0.87
C LEU A 162 -13.92 -48.45 -1.97
N ARG A 163 -15.13 -47.85 -1.99
CA ARG A 163 -15.52 -46.83 -2.97
C ARG A 163 -14.51 -45.68 -3.04
N VAL A 164 -14.04 -45.20 -1.89
CA VAL A 164 -13.06 -44.10 -1.81
C VAL A 164 -11.76 -44.44 -2.55
N LEU A 165 -11.29 -45.69 -2.44
CA LEU A 165 -10.08 -46.15 -3.11
C LEU A 165 -10.28 -46.33 -4.63
N TYR A 166 -11.52 -46.58 -5.07
CA TYR A 166 -11.86 -46.74 -6.48
C TYR A 166 -12.07 -45.41 -7.21
N GLU A 167 -12.65 -44.42 -6.53
CA GLU A 167 -12.90 -43.08 -7.10
C GLU A 167 -11.64 -42.22 -7.14
N ALA A 168 -10.70 -42.40 -6.20
CA ALA A 168 -9.47 -41.60 -6.14
C ALA A 168 -8.65 -41.60 -7.46
N PRO A 169 -8.45 -42.73 -8.17
CA PRO A 169 -7.78 -42.75 -9.47
C PRO A 169 -8.57 -42.11 -10.64
N LEU A 170 -9.85 -41.77 -10.47
CA LEU A 170 -10.77 -41.35 -11.53
C LEU A 170 -11.24 -39.87 -11.42
N GLU A 171 -10.88 -39.16 -10.34
CA GLU A 171 -11.49 -37.88 -9.95
C GLU A 171 -11.25 -36.68 -10.91
N ASP A 172 -10.45 -36.81 -11.98
CA ASP A 172 -10.35 -35.77 -13.01
C ASP A 172 -11.55 -35.78 -13.99
N ALA A 173 -12.47 -36.74 -13.88
CA ALA A 173 -13.76 -36.72 -14.56
C ALA A 173 -14.91 -36.37 -13.58
N ALA A 174 -15.18 -35.07 -13.47
CA ALA A 174 -16.41 -34.44 -12.99
C ALA A 174 -16.61 -34.28 -11.46
N ARG A 175 -16.31 -33.06 -10.99
CA ARG A 175 -17.02 -32.33 -9.91
C ARG A 175 -18.49 -32.04 -10.26
N ALA A 176 -19.24 -33.02 -10.75
CA ALA A 176 -20.67 -32.93 -10.97
C ALA A 176 -21.39 -33.50 -9.75
N GLY A 177 -21.83 -32.63 -8.85
CA GLY A 177 -22.56 -33.03 -7.65
C GLY A 177 -23.83 -33.77 -8.01
N HIS A 178 -23.90 -35.04 -7.66
CA HIS A 178 -25.12 -35.82 -7.42
C HIS A 178 -24.82 -36.68 -6.19
N GLY A 179 -25.58 -36.48 -5.11
CA GLY A 179 -25.64 -37.44 -4.02
C GLY A 179 -26.27 -38.72 -4.56
N GLY A 180 -25.42 -39.65 -4.99
CA GLY A 180 -25.84 -40.99 -5.39
C GLY A 180 -26.34 -41.74 -4.15
N ALA A 181 -27.58 -42.21 -4.21
CA ALA A 181 -28.16 -43.07 -3.19
C ALA A 181 -27.30 -44.35 -3.01
N ASP A 182 -27.38 -44.98 -1.84
CA ASP A 182 -26.70 -46.25 -1.49
C ASP A 182 -26.89 -47.38 -2.54
N ASP A 183 -27.82 -47.26 -3.47
CA ASP A 183 -28.12 -48.26 -4.49
C ASP A 183 -27.06 -48.37 -5.61
N ASP A 184 -26.14 -47.41 -5.74
CA ASP A 184 -25.04 -47.45 -6.74
C ASP A 184 -23.76 -48.15 -6.22
N ILE A 185 -23.78 -48.77 -5.04
CA ILE A 185 -22.63 -49.49 -4.48
C ILE A 185 -22.33 -50.74 -5.32
N LEU A 186 -21.08 -50.87 -5.79
CA LEU A 186 -20.52 -52.11 -6.35
C LEU A 186 -20.61 -53.22 -5.30
N TRP A 187 -21.69 -54.00 -5.35
CA TRP A 187 -21.93 -55.08 -4.40
C TRP A 187 -20.81 -56.12 -4.47
N MET A 188 -20.01 -56.20 -3.40
CA MET A 188 -19.15 -57.34 -3.18
C MET A 188 -20.03 -58.59 -3.20
N ARG A 189 -19.75 -59.53 -4.11
CA ARG A 189 -20.57 -60.74 -4.26
C ARG A 189 -20.29 -61.68 -3.09
N ILE A 190 -21.13 -61.63 -2.06
CA ILE A 190 -21.08 -62.55 -0.92
C ILE A 190 -21.92 -63.79 -1.24
N ALA A 191 -21.33 -64.99 -1.16
CA ALA A 191 -22.09 -66.23 -1.29
C ALA A 191 -22.93 -66.47 -0.02
N PRO A 192 -24.18 -66.95 -0.11
CA PRO A 192 -25.01 -67.19 1.08
C PRO A 192 -24.34 -68.15 2.08
N GLY A 193 -24.25 -67.72 3.34
CA GLY A 193 -23.61 -68.47 4.43
C GLY A 193 -22.11 -68.24 4.56
N SER A 194 -21.55 -67.26 3.83
CA SER A 194 -20.14 -66.87 3.91
C SER A 194 -19.82 -66.11 5.19
N VAL A 195 -20.79 -65.45 5.84
CA VAL A 195 -20.58 -64.76 7.13
C VAL A 195 -21.47 -65.41 8.19
N ARG A 196 -20.88 -65.95 9.28
CA ARG A 196 -21.63 -66.61 10.36
C ARG A 196 -21.23 -66.10 11.74
N TYR A 197 -22.22 -65.89 12.61
CA TYR A 197 -21.98 -65.70 14.05
C TYR A 197 -21.59 -67.02 14.71
N GLY A 198 -20.47 -67.06 15.45
CA GLY A 198 -20.15 -68.17 16.36
C GLY A 198 -19.40 -69.38 15.77
N ALA A 199 -18.57 -69.23 14.74
CA ALA A 199 -17.66 -70.30 14.32
C ALA A 199 -16.52 -70.50 15.34
N LEU A 200 -16.20 -71.76 15.67
CA LEU A 200 -15.12 -72.13 16.61
C LEU A 200 -13.74 -71.78 16.04
N TYR A 201 -12.95 -71.03 16.81
CA TYR A 201 -11.56 -70.68 16.48
C TYR A 201 -10.60 -71.81 16.90
N GLU A 202 -9.74 -72.28 15.99
CA GLU A 202 -8.56 -73.11 16.30
C GLU A 202 -7.28 -72.29 16.12
N ALA A 203 -6.39 -72.34 17.11
CA ALA A 203 -5.28 -71.39 17.27
C ALA A 203 -4.15 -71.48 16.24
N GLU A 204 -4.10 -72.52 15.40
CA GLU A 204 -2.96 -72.80 14.51
C GLU A 204 -3.27 -72.74 13.01
N ALA A 205 -4.50 -72.40 12.61
CA ALA A 205 -4.83 -72.21 11.20
C ALA A 205 -5.60 -70.91 10.97
N VAL A 206 -5.00 -69.97 10.25
CA VAL A 206 -5.65 -68.76 9.68
C VAL A 206 -6.82 -69.12 8.73
N GLY A 207 -7.10 -70.42 8.53
CA GLY A 207 -8.03 -70.97 7.54
C GLY A 207 -9.51 -71.07 7.93
N THR A 208 -9.92 -70.67 9.13
CA THR A 208 -11.36 -70.58 9.50
C THR A 208 -11.69 -69.19 10.03
N LEU A 209 -11.57 -68.22 9.14
CA LEU A 209 -12.11 -66.88 9.34
C LEU A 209 -13.65 -66.98 9.40
N LEU A 210 -14.29 -66.08 10.16
CA LEU A 210 -15.75 -65.96 10.26
C LEU A 210 -16.41 -65.57 8.91
N VAL A 211 -15.57 -65.29 7.92
CA VAL A 211 -15.85 -65.06 6.51
C VAL A 211 -15.21 -66.22 5.72
N ASP A 212 -15.89 -66.82 4.74
CA ASP A 212 -15.31 -67.84 3.85
C ASP A 212 -13.87 -67.47 3.42
N ALA A 213 -12.92 -68.40 3.55
CA ALA A 213 -11.50 -68.09 3.35
C ALA A 213 -11.20 -67.58 1.93
N ALA A 214 -11.94 -68.08 0.92
CA ALA A 214 -11.81 -67.60 -0.44
C ALA A 214 -12.39 -66.17 -0.60
N MET A 215 -13.48 -65.86 0.10
CA MET A 215 -14.03 -64.49 0.15
C MET A 215 -13.04 -63.52 0.81
N TRP A 216 -12.46 -63.86 1.96
CA TRP A 216 -11.48 -63.01 2.63
C TRP A 216 -10.24 -62.77 1.76
N GLN A 217 -9.69 -63.84 1.19
CA GLN A 217 -8.54 -63.73 0.30
C GLN A 217 -8.87 -62.88 -0.94
N GLY A 218 -10.09 -62.99 -1.46
CA GLY A 218 -10.60 -62.11 -2.52
C GLY A 218 -10.66 -60.63 -2.11
N MET A 219 -11.03 -60.32 -0.86
CA MET A 219 -11.05 -58.95 -0.34
C MET A 219 -9.65 -58.35 -0.23
N VAL A 220 -8.70 -59.11 0.32
CA VAL A 220 -7.29 -58.71 0.42
C VAL A 220 -6.68 -58.51 -0.97
N ASP A 221 -6.91 -59.44 -1.90
CA ASP A 221 -6.44 -59.34 -3.29
C ASP A 221 -7.02 -58.11 -4.00
N GLN A 222 -8.31 -57.82 -3.78
CA GLN A 222 -8.95 -56.65 -4.38
C GLN A 222 -8.37 -55.34 -3.82
N GLN A 223 -8.16 -55.25 -2.51
CA GLN A 223 -7.53 -54.09 -1.89
C GLN A 223 -6.09 -53.92 -2.35
N TYR A 224 -5.32 -55.01 -2.44
CA TYR A 224 -3.94 -55.01 -2.94
C TYR A 224 -3.88 -54.45 -4.36
N ARG A 225 -4.76 -54.90 -5.26
CA ARG A 225 -4.85 -54.36 -6.62
C ARG A 225 -5.19 -52.87 -6.65
N LEU A 226 -6.08 -52.41 -5.78
CA LEU A 226 -6.44 -50.98 -5.69
C LEU A 226 -5.27 -50.13 -5.20
N LEU A 227 -4.52 -50.59 -4.19
CA LEU A 227 -3.35 -49.88 -3.70
C LEU A 227 -2.23 -49.78 -4.74
N TYR A 228 -1.98 -50.83 -5.53
CA TYR A 228 -1.03 -50.76 -6.65
C TYR A 228 -1.49 -49.85 -7.79
N ALA A 229 -2.80 -49.80 -8.08
CA ALA A 229 -3.35 -48.86 -9.03
C ALA A 229 -3.18 -47.40 -8.53
N LEU A 230 -3.33 -47.20 -7.23
CA LEU A 230 -3.12 -45.91 -6.57
C LEU A 230 -1.64 -45.46 -6.63
N ASP A 231 -0.68 -46.36 -6.42
CA ASP A 231 0.75 -46.07 -6.61
C ASP A 231 1.04 -45.55 -8.03
N GLY A 232 0.52 -46.25 -9.04
CA GLY A 232 0.69 -45.84 -10.44
C GLY A 232 0.03 -44.50 -10.77
N TRP A 233 -1.11 -44.18 -10.12
CA TRP A 233 -1.77 -42.89 -10.26
C TRP A 233 -0.99 -41.75 -9.57
N ILE A 234 -0.48 -41.97 -8.36
CA ILE A 234 0.36 -41.00 -7.64
C ILE A 234 1.61 -40.67 -8.47
N GLU A 235 2.29 -41.68 -9.02
CA GLU A 235 3.48 -41.48 -9.84
C GLU A 235 3.20 -40.67 -11.12
N GLN A 236 2.03 -40.88 -11.75
CA GLN A 236 1.61 -40.06 -12.91
C GLN A 236 1.32 -38.60 -12.52
N LEU A 237 0.71 -38.39 -11.35
CA LEU A 237 0.39 -37.07 -10.81
C LEU A 237 1.64 -36.24 -10.54
N GLU A 238 2.65 -36.86 -9.93
CA GLU A 238 3.94 -36.22 -9.63
C GLU A 238 4.67 -35.83 -10.92
N ARG A 239 4.77 -36.75 -11.90
CA ARG A 239 5.36 -36.45 -13.21
C ARG A 239 4.64 -35.30 -13.93
N ALA A 240 3.31 -35.28 -13.93
CA ALA A 240 2.54 -34.19 -14.54
C ALA A 240 2.67 -32.84 -13.81
N HIS A 241 3.00 -32.84 -12.52
CA HIS A 241 3.31 -31.63 -11.76
C HIS A 241 4.70 -31.09 -12.10
N GLU A 242 5.69 -31.97 -12.22
CA GLU A 242 7.04 -31.63 -12.63
C GLU A 242 7.07 -31.02 -14.05
N ASP A 243 6.35 -31.63 -15.00
CA ASP A 243 6.26 -31.15 -16.38
C ASP A 243 5.62 -29.76 -16.48
N ARG A 244 4.53 -29.51 -15.73
CA ARG A 244 3.88 -28.18 -15.69
C ARG A 244 4.78 -27.12 -15.06
N THR A 245 5.55 -27.50 -14.05
CA THR A 245 6.50 -26.61 -13.37
C THR A 245 7.65 -26.26 -14.30
N ALA A 246 8.19 -27.25 -15.03
CA ALA A 246 9.22 -27.04 -16.05
C ALA A 246 8.73 -26.15 -17.20
N ALA A 247 7.52 -26.39 -17.71
CA ALA A 247 6.90 -25.57 -18.76
C ALA A 247 6.65 -24.13 -18.31
N GLY A 248 6.20 -23.93 -17.06
CA GLY A 248 6.02 -22.60 -16.47
C GLY A 248 7.33 -21.83 -16.31
N ILE A 249 8.41 -22.51 -15.93
CA ILE A 249 9.76 -21.90 -15.84
C ILE A 249 10.27 -21.52 -17.24
N ALA A 250 10.04 -22.35 -18.26
CA ALA A 250 10.46 -22.07 -19.63
C ALA A 250 9.71 -20.86 -20.23
N ALA A 251 8.37 -20.83 -20.11
CA ALA A 251 7.55 -19.71 -20.57
C ALA A 251 7.88 -18.40 -19.81
N GLY A 252 8.17 -18.51 -18.51
CA GLY A 252 8.63 -17.38 -17.70
C GLY A 252 9.98 -16.83 -18.13
N ARG A 253 10.92 -17.67 -18.58
CA ARG A 253 12.21 -17.23 -19.14
C ARG A 253 12.03 -16.52 -20.46
N GLU A 254 11.19 -17.05 -21.35
CA GLU A 254 10.98 -16.48 -22.69
C GLU A 254 10.31 -15.11 -22.62
N ALA A 255 9.23 -14.98 -21.82
CA ALA A 255 8.56 -13.70 -21.58
C ALA A 255 9.48 -12.67 -20.90
N ARG A 256 10.40 -13.11 -20.04
CA ARG A 256 11.40 -12.24 -19.40
C ARG A 256 12.42 -11.71 -20.41
N THR A 257 12.95 -12.55 -21.29
CA THR A 257 13.87 -12.11 -22.36
C THR A 257 13.24 -11.08 -23.30
N ASP A 258 11.96 -11.23 -23.65
CA ASP A 258 11.27 -10.27 -24.52
C ASP A 258 10.94 -8.96 -23.80
N ALA A 259 10.56 -9.04 -22.52
CA ALA A 259 10.40 -7.88 -21.66
C ALA A 259 11.73 -7.14 -21.45
N ASP A 260 12.84 -7.85 -21.24
CA ASP A 260 14.18 -7.28 -21.07
C ASP A 260 14.66 -6.62 -22.35
N ARG A 261 14.42 -7.20 -23.53
CA ARG A 261 14.77 -6.59 -24.81
C ARG A 261 14.01 -5.27 -25.03
N THR A 262 12.73 -5.25 -24.65
CA THR A 262 11.86 -4.06 -24.73
C THR A 262 12.25 -3.01 -23.69
N LEU A 263 12.59 -3.42 -22.47
CA LEU A 263 13.11 -2.56 -21.41
C LEU A 263 14.48 -1.97 -21.78
N LEU A 264 15.42 -2.77 -22.28
CA LEU A 264 16.74 -2.31 -22.73
C LEU A 264 16.66 -1.32 -23.89
N ALA A 265 15.74 -1.54 -24.84
CA ALA A 265 15.45 -0.56 -25.90
C ALA A 265 14.85 0.75 -25.34
N SER A 266 14.15 0.70 -24.21
CA SER A 266 13.59 1.88 -23.54
C SER A 266 14.56 2.56 -22.55
N ILE A 267 15.55 1.83 -22.03
CA ILE A 267 16.46 2.24 -20.93
C ILE A 267 17.87 2.60 -21.42
N ALA A 268 18.28 2.20 -22.64
CA ALA A 268 19.63 2.38 -23.18
C ALA A 268 20.39 3.60 -22.59
N PRO A 269 21.34 3.37 -21.66
CA PRO A 269 22.21 4.42 -21.18
C PRO A 269 23.08 4.86 -22.35
N SER A 270 23.09 6.16 -22.61
CA SER A 270 24.02 6.77 -23.57
C SER A 270 25.44 6.38 -23.19
N ARG A 271 26.17 5.74 -24.11
CA ARG A 271 27.62 5.84 -24.14
C ARG A 271 27.96 7.33 -24.03
N ARG A 272 28.67 7.72 -22.96
CA ARG A 272 29.22 9.06 -22.81
C ARG A 272 30.17 9.29 -23.98
N GLU A 273 29.77 10.11 -24.96
CA GLU A 273 30.74 10.75 -25.81
C GLU A 273 31.53 11.76 -24.96
N PRO A 274 32.87 11.80 -25.08
CA PRO A 274 33.69 12.72 -24.31
C PRO A 274 33.27 14.17 -24.57
N TYR A 275 33.05 14.88 -23.46
CA TYR A 275 32.67 16.28 -23.38
C TYR A 275 33.51 17.17 -24.31
N ARG A 276 32.90 17.69 -25.37
CA ARG A 276 33.48 18.73 -26.23
C ARG A 276 32.73 20.05 -26.02
N GLY A 277 33.28 20.91 -25.16
CA GLY A 277 33.30 22.36 -25.41
C GLY A 277 32.05 23.21 -25.16
N ALA A 278 31.38 23.11 -24.00
CA ALA A 278 30.48 24.17 -23.54
C ALA A 278 31.04 24.83 -22.26
N SER A 279 31.38 26.12 -22.28
CA SER A 279 31.85 26.79 -21.06
C SER A 279 30.74 26.81 -19.99
N VAL A 280 31.10 26.63 -18.72
CA VAL A 280 30.17 26.71 -17.57
C VAL A 280 29.40 28.04 -17.60
N ASP A 281 30.02 29.11 -18.11
CA ASP A 281 29.42 30.42 -18.28
C ASP A 281 28.29 30.44 -19.31
N ALA A 282 28.42 29.74 -20.43
CA ALA A 282 27.37 29.63 -21.44
C ALA A 282 26.16 28.86 -20.90
N ALA A 283 26.41 27.79 -20.12
CA ALA A 283 25.36 27.04 -19.45
C ALA A 283 24.66 27.89 -18.39
N PHE A 284 25.41 28.66 -17.59
CA PHE A 284 24.86 29.59 -16.60
C PHE A 284 24.00 30.68 -17.24
N ALA A 285 24.45 31.25 -18.36
CA ALA A 285 23.68 32.25 -19.08
C ALA A 285 22.37 31.69 -19.66
N ALA A 286 22.37 30.46 -20.21
CA ALA A 286 21.15 29.78 -20.65
C ALA A 286 20.20 29.49 -19.47
N CYS A 287 20.74 28.95 -18.37
CA CYS A 287 20.00 28.69 -17.14
C CYS A 287 19.38 29.97 -16.58
N ARG A 288 20.09 31.11 -16.61
CA ARG A 288 19.60 32.41 -16.13
C ARG A 288 18.37 32.87 -16.91
N VAL A 289 18.40 32.78 -18.25
CA VAL A 289 17.24 33.14 -19.08
C VAL A 289 16.03 32.26 -18.78
N VAL A 290 16.24 30.95 -18.58
CA VAL A 290 15.17 30.01 -18.19
C VAL A 290 14.66 30.29 -16.78
N ALA A 291 15.57 30.56 -15.84
CA ALA A 291 15.27 30.87 -14.45
C ALA A 291 14.48 32.17 -14.31
N ASP A 292 14.84 33.22 -15.05
CA ASP A 292 14.09 34.48 -15.08
C ASP A 292 12.66 34.27 -15.60
N ALA A 293 12.50 33.45 -16.65
CA ALA A 293 11.19 33.09 -17.18
C ALA A 293 10.37 32.24 -16.19
N ALA A 294 11.03 31.42 -15.37
CA ALA A 294 10.41 30.59 -14.34
C ALA A 294 10.26 31.31 -12.97
N GLY A 295 10.85 32.49 -12.79
CA GLY A 295 10.88 33.22 -11.51
C GLY A 295 11.75 32.55 -10.44
N ILE A 296 12.89 31.99 -10.84
CA ILE A 296 13.88 31.30 -10.02
C ILE A 296 15.10 32.21 -9.83
N ALA A 297 15.61 32.33 -8.60
CA ALA A 297 16.88 33.00 -8.34
C ALA A 297 18.03 31.98 -8.46
N LEU A 298 18.99 32.25 -9.33
CA LEU A 298 20.20 31.43 -9.47
C LEU A 298 21.36 32.00 -8.66
N THR A 299 22.19 31.10 -8.15
CA THR A 299 23.48 31.43 -7.53
C THR A 299 24.59 30.93 -8.46
N PRO A 300 25.60 31.76 -8.77
CA PRO A 300 26.73 31.31 -9.58
C PRO A 300 27.47 30.17 -8.86
N PRO A 301 27.91 29.12 -9.57
CA PRO A 301 28.68 28.05 -8.96
C PRO A 301 30.05 28.60 -8.49
N ALA A 302 30.36 28.44 -7.20
CA ALA A 302 31.72 28.68 -6.70
C ALA A 302 32.69 27.62 -7.26
N GLY A 303 33.99 27.94 -7.34
CA GLY A 303 35.03 26.98 -7.73
C GLY A 303 34.93 25.74 -6.85
N ALA A 304 34.57 24.60 -7.45
CA ALA A 304 34.20 23.39 -6.73
C ALA A 304 35.29 22.34 -6.88
N GLY A 305 35.57 21.58 -5.82
CA GLY A 305 36.56 20.51 -5.83
C GLY A 305 36.25 19.37 -6.81
N ALA A 306 37.21 18.46 -7.01
CA ALA A 306 37.23 17.44 -8.07
C ALA A 306 35.93 16.62 -8.23
N ALA A 307 35.19 16.36 -7.15
CA ALA A 307 33.92 15.63 -7.20
C ALA A 307 32.78 16.38 -7.94
N ALA A 308 32.86 17.70 -8.07
CA ALA A 308 31.90 18.51 -8.82
C ALA A 308 32.20 18.58 -10.32
N GLU A 309 33.39 18.17 -10.77
CA GLU A 309 33.78 18.19 -12.19
C GLU A 309 33.10 17.09 -13.02
N GLN A 310 32.66 16.01 -12.37
CA GLN A 310 31.94 14.90 -13.04
C GLN A 310 30.47 15.20 -13.33
N LEU A 311 29.90 16.25 -12.74
CA LEU A 311 28.49 16.62 -12.91
C LEU A 311 28.28 17.47 -14.16
N ASP A 312 27.09 17.33 -14.77
CA ASP A 312 26.69 18.18 -15.89
C ASP A 312 26.71 19.67 -15.48
N PRO A 313 27.14 20.61 -16.34
CA PRO A 313 27.16 22.04 -15.99
C PRO A 313 25.81 22.56 -15.47
N VAL A 314 24.69 22.07 -16.02
CA VAL A 314 23.33 22.46 -15.55
C VAL A 314 23.04 21.88 -14.16
N GLU A 315 23.47 20.65 -13.89
CA GLU A 315 23.35 20.00 -12.57
C GLU A 315 24.17 20.74 -11.51
N ARG A 316 25.40 21.18 -11.85
CA ARG A 316 26.24 21.97 -10.96
C ARG A 316 25.59 23.29 -10.57
N ILE A 317 25.03 24.01 -11.56
CA ILE A 317 24.32 25.27 -11.33
C ILE A 317 23.08 25.03 -10.46
N ALA A 318 22.36 23.93 -10.71
CA ALA A 318 21.19 23.56 -9.94
C ALA A 318 21.54 23.24 -8.48
N LEU A 319 22.64 22.51 -8.25
CA LEU A 319 23.13 22.18 -6.92
C LEU A 319 23.59 23.43 -6.15
N ALA A 320 24.35 24.32 -6.81
CA ALA A 320 24.75 25.61 -6.23
C ALA A 320 23.55 26.53 -5.92
N SER A 321 22.54 26.54 -6.81
CA SER A 321 21.30 27.31 -6.63
C SER A 321 20.27 26.60 -5.74
N ARG A 322 20.54 25.37 -5.30
CA ARG A 322 19.66 24.51 -4.48
C ARG A 322 18.27 24.34 -5.09
N ILE A 323 18.23 24.11 -6.40
CA ILE A 323 17.00 23.87 -7.16
C ILE A 323 16.98 22.44 -7.70
N ARG A 324 15.78 21.87 -7.81
CA ARG A 324 15.59 20.56 -8.44
C ARG A 324 15.49 20.72 -9.94
N ILE A 325 16.02 19.73 -10.64
CA ILE A 325 15.92 19.64 -12.09
C ILE A 325 15.21 18.35 -12.50
N ARG A 326 14.65 18.35 -13.70
CA ARG A 326 14.10 17.14 -14.32
C ARG A 326 14.55 17.04 -15.77
N PRO A 327 15.13 15.92 -16.20
CA PRO A 327 15.36 15.67 -17.61
C PRO A 327 14.03 15.45 -18.32
N VAL A 328 13.86 16.07 -19.49
CA VAL A 328 12.68 16.03 -20.34
C VAL A 328 13.10 15.55 -21.72
N ARG A 329 12.40 14.55 -22.26
CA ARG A 329 12.64 14.08 -23.63
C ARG A 329 11.85 14.93 -24.63
N LEU A 330 12.55 15.50 -25.59
CA LEU A 330 11.98 16.28 -26.70
C LEU A 330 11.56 15.35 -27.84
N GLY A 331 10.41 14.69 -27.69
CA GLY A 331 9.84 13.77 -28.69
C GLY A 331 8.66 14.36 -29.46
N GLY A 332 8.31 13.74 -30.60
CA GLY A 332 7.07 14.05 -31.33
C GLY A 332 6.98 15.52 -31.78
N ARG A 333 5.93 16.23 -31.36
CA ARG A 333 5.67 17.64 -31.73
C ARG A 333 5.93 18.59 -30.56
N TRP A 334 6.97 18.34 -29.78
CA TRP A 334 7.32 19.11 -28.57
C TRP A 334 7.33 20.63 -28.78
N TRP A 335 7.73 21.12 -29.97
CA TRP A 335 7.73 22.56 -30.28
C TRP A 335 6.32 23.20 -30.30
N ARG A 336 5.24 22.40 -30.26
CA ARG A 336 3.82 22.81 -30.21
C ARG A 336 3.13 22.44 -28.89
N GLU A 337 3.84 21.88 -27.92
CA GLU A 337 3.26 21.44 -26.65
C GLU A 337 3.90 22.20 -25.48
N ASN A 338 3.11 22.97 -24.73
CA ASN A 338 3.67 23.78 -23.65
C ASN A 338 4.00 22.91 -22.42
N SER A 339 5.29 22.77 -22.14
CA SER A 339 5.83 22.05 -20.97
C SER A 339 6.54 22.99 -19.99
N GLY A 340 6.50 24.31 -20.22
CA GLY A 340 7.21 25.32 -19.44
C GLY A 340 8.60 25.67 -20.00
N PRO A 341 9.34 26.56 -19.32
CA PRO A 341 10.71 26.92 -19.70
C PRO A 341 11.67 25.73 -19.57
N LEU A 342 12.50 25.49 -20.60
CA LEU A 342 13.45 24.38 -20.64
C LEU A 342 14.85 24.87 -21.02
N VAL A 343 15.89 24.25 -20.46
CA VAL A 343 17.28 24.37 -20.90
C VAL A 343 17.54 23.25 -21.90
N GLY A 344 17.72 23.59 -23.18
CA GLY A 344 18.05 22.65 -24.23
C GLY A 344 19.53 22.74 -24.65
N ARG A 345 19.90 21.91 -25.62
CA ARG A 345 21.20 21.97 -26.31
C ARG A 345 21.01 21.89 -27.81
N ARG A 346 21.88 22.55 -28.57
CA ARG A 346 21.93 22.40 -30.04
C ARG A 346 22.67 21.11 -30.40
N ALA A 347 22.12 20.32 -31.32
CA ALA A 347 22.69 19.02 -31.70
C ALA A 347 24.05 19.10 -32.41
N LYS A 348 24.37 20.24 -33.05
CA LYS A 348 25.60 20.41 -33.84
C LYS A 348 26.85 20.55 -32.95
N ASP A 349 26.74 21.37 -31.91
CA ASP A 349 27.88 21.84 -31.11
C ASP A 349 27.64 21.71 -29.59
N SER A 350 26.55 21.03 -29.17
CA SER A 350 26.08 20.87 -27.78
C SER A 350 25.98 22.17 -26.96
N THR A 351 25.88 23.32 -27.64
CA THR A 351 25.78 24.63 -26.99
C THR A 351 24.46 24.75 -26.21
N PRO A 352 24.48 25.19 -24.94
CA PRO A 352 23.28 25.35 -24.13
C PRO A 352 22.42 26.50 -24.64
N VAL A 353 21.10 26.30 -24.67
CA VAL A 353 20.12 27.25 -25.22
C VAL A 353 18.86 27.27 -24.37
N ALA A 354 18.26 28.45 -24.20
CA ALA A 354 17.01 28.58 -23.46
C ALA A 354 15.80 28.38 -24.40
N LEU A 355 14.95 27.40 -24.11
CA LEU A 355 13.72 27.12 -24.85
C LEU A 355 12.53 27.71 -24.09
N LEU A 356 11.92 28.76 -24.64
CA LEU A 356 10.82 29.50 -23.99
C LEU A 356 9.53 29.40 -24.80
N TRP A 357 8.41 29.12 -24.13
CA TRP A 357 7.11 29.06 -24.77
C TRP A 357 6.51 30.44 -25.03
N ARG A 358 6.22 30.78 -26.30
CA ARG A 358 5.54 32.02 -26.69
C ARG A 358 4.60 31.82 -27.87
N ARG A 359 3.39 32.40 -27.78
CA ARG A 359 2.38 32.44 -28.85
C ARG A 359 2.11 31.09 -29.54
N GLY A 360 2.10 30.00 -28.76
CA GLY A 360 1.72 28.67 -29.26
C GLY A 360 2.89 27.81 -29.79
N ARG A 361 4.14 28.26 -29.67
CA ARG A 361 5.34 27.47 -29.99
C ARG A 361 6.53 27.82 -29.07
N TYR A 362 7.57 27.01 -29.10
CA TYR A 362 8.85 27.33 -28.46
C TYR A 362 9.71 28.28 -29.33
N GLU A 363 10.37 29.21 -28.65
CA GLU A 363 11.44 30.06 -29.17
C GLU A 363 12.75 29.65 -28.48
N ALA A 364 13.79 29.38 -29.26
CA ALA A 364 15.15 29.19 -28.77
C ALA A 364 15.82 30.55 -28.61
N VAL A 365 16.33 30.84 -27.41
CA VAL A 365 17.02 32.09 -27.08
C VAL A 365 18.49 31.76 -26.85
N ASP A 366 19.34 32.34 -27.69
CA ASP A 366 20.78 32.24 -27.53
C ASP A 366 21.23 33.10 -26.33
N PRO A 367 21.90 32.52 -25.32
CA PRO A 367 22.33 33.25 -24.14
C PRO A 367 23.43 34.30 -24.41
N ALA A 368 24.24 34.14 -25.46
CA ALA A 368 25.36 35.04 -25.76
C ALA A 368 24.93 36.26 -26.61
N GLY A 369 24.00 36.05 -27.55
CA GLY A 369 23.56 37.09 -28.49
C GLY A 369 22.13 37.61 -28.27
N GLY A 370 21.35 37.03 -27.35
CA GLY A 370 19.93 37.37 -27.14
C GLY A 370 19.01 37.08 -28.33
N ARG A 371 19.55 36.49 -29.41
CA ARG A 371 18.85 36.18 -30.65
C ARG A 371 17.78 35.12 -30.37
N ARG A 372 16.57 35.40 -30.83
CA ARG A 372 15.41 34.50 -30.67
C ARG A 372 15.08 33.83 -31.99
N GLU A 373 15.02 32.51 -31.98
CA GLU A 373 14.70 31.69 -33.13
C GLU A 373 13.42 30.91 -32.87
N ARG A 374 12.41 31.05 -33.74
CA ARG A 374 11.16 30.29 -33.63
C ARG A 374 11.35 28.87 -34.13
N ILE A 375 10.98 27.89 -33.30
CA ILE A 375 11.19 26.48 -33.61
C ILE A 375 10.04 25.96 -34.48
N GLY A 376 10.39 25.54 -35.70
CA GLY A 376 9.50 24.85 -36.64
C GLY A 376 9.77 23.35 -36.71
N LYS A 377 9.03 22.62 -37.55
CA LYS A 377 9.24 21.18 -37.77
C LYS A 377 10.66 20.86 -38.24
N ALA A 378 11.21 21.67 -39.16
CA ALA A 378 12.57 21.53 -39.66
C ALA A 378 13.64 21.93 -38.62
N GLY A 379 13.38 22.96 -37.82
CA GLY A 379 14.32 23.44 -36.78
C GLY A 379 14.33 22.57 -35.52
N ALA A 380 13.30 21.77 -35.27
CA ALA A 380 13.22 20.91 -34.08
C ALA A 380 14.31 19.82 -34.05
N ALA A 381 14.76 19.35 -35.22
CA ALA A 381 15.83 18.35 -35.34
C ALA A 381 17.24 18.95 -35.06
N ALA A 382 17.37 20.28 -35.00
CA ALA A 382 18.63 20.95 -34.69
C ALA A 382 18.96 20.96 -33.19
N PHE A 383 18.10 20.40 -32.34
CA PHE A 383 18.26 20.32 -30.90
C PHE A 383 18.44 18.87 -30.46
N GLU A 384 19.18 18.67 -29.37
CA GLU A 384 19.31 17.35 -28.75
C GLU A 384 17.93 16.83 -28.27
N PRO A 385 17.69 15.51 -28.27
CA PRO A 385 16.42 14.92 -27.86
C PRO A 385 16.16 15.02 -26.35
N ARG A 386 17.06 15.63 -25.57
CA ARG A 386 16.95 15.83 -24.13
C ARG A 386 17.09 17.31 -23.79
N ALA A 387 16.23 17.77 -22.90
CA ALA A 387 16.28 19.09 -22.28
C ALA A 387 16.13 18.95 -20.76
N VAL A 388 16.36 20.03 -20.03
CA VAL A 388 16.28 20.07 -18.57
C VAL A 388 15.26 21.13 -18.14
N MET A 389 14.30 20.73 -17.31
CA MET A 389 13.37 21.63 -16.66
C MET A 389 13.90 22.02 -15.27
N LEU A 390 13.79 23.29 -14.91
CA LEU A 390 14.12 23.81 -13.58
C LEU A 390 12.85 23.97 -12.74
N TYR A 391 12.81 23.37 -11.55
CA TYR A 391 11.69 23.57 -10.62
C TYR A 391 11.95 24.74 -9.70
N ARG A 392 10.92 25.57 -9.51
CA ARG A 392 10.96 26.72 -8.62
C ARG A 392 10.80 26.26 -7.16
N PRO A 393 11.78 26.49 -6.28
CA PRO A 393 11.65 26.11 -4.87
C PRO A 393 10.75 27.09 -4.11
N LEU A 394 10.20 26.64 -2.98
CA LEU A 394 9.59 27.54 -2.00
C LEU A 394 10.67 28.39 -1.30
N PRO A 395 10.30 29.59 -0.79
CA PRO A 395 11.19 30.37 0.07
C PRO A 395 11.67 29.55 1.29
N ASP A 396 12.89 29.81 1.76
CA ASP A 396 13.45 29.03 2.86
C ASP A 396 12.77 29.31 4.21
N GLY A 397 12.23 30.52 4.41
CA GLY A 397 11.48 30.93 5.61
C GLY A 397 10.04 30.38 5.68
N PRO A 398 9.31 30.69 6.76
CA PRO A 398 7.95 30.18 6.97
C PRO A 398 6.99 30.72 5.92
N VAL A 399 6.27 29.82 5.23
CA VAL A 399 5.32 30.18 4.18
C VAL A 399 3.88 30.11 4.71
N GLY A 400 3.20 31.26 4.74
CA GLY A 400 1.77 31.34 5.04
C GLY A 400 0.88 31.05 3.82
N LEU A 401 -0.41 30.80 4.07
CA LEU A 401 -1.41 30.54 3.01
C LEU A 401 -1.42 31.63 1.91
N PRO A 402 -1.40 32.94 2.20
CA PRO A 402 -1.40 33.96 1.14
C PRO A 402 -0.16 33.91 0.25
N ALA A 403 1.01 33.62 0.84
CA ALA A 403 2.26 33.50 0.10
C ALA A 403 2.25 32.25 -0.80
N LEU A 404 1.71 31.13 -0.31
CA LEU A 404 1.53 29.90 -1.09
C LEU A 404 0.60 30.12 -2.30
N LEU A 405 -0.52 30.82 -2.10
CA LEU A 405 -1.46 31.14 -3.20
C LEU A 405 -0.84 32.08 -4.22
N ARG A 406 -0.16 33.15 -3.78
CA ARG A 406 0.58 34.05 -4.68
C ARG A 406 1.67 33.31 -5.45
N PHE A 407 2.32 32.32 -4.83
CA PHE A 407 3.33 31.50 -5.49
C PHE A 407 2.73 30.70 -6.64
N GLY A 408 1.60 30.02 -6.43
CA GLY A 408 0.95 29.18 -7.45
C GLY A 408 0.27 29.96 -8.57
N VAL A 409 -0.36 31.11 -8.27
CA VAL A 409 -1.09 31.94 -9.25
C VAL A 409 -0.14 32.76 -10.15
N ARG A 410 1.15 32.85 -9.81
CA ARG A 410 2.12 33.58 -10.63
C ARG A 410 2.25 32.92 -12.01
N GLY A 411 1.93 33.70 -13.06
CA GLY A 411 1.98 33.21 -14.45
C GLY A 411 0.66 32.69 -15.00
N THR A 412 -0.45 32.76 -14.24
CA THR A 412 -1.80 32.41 -14.72
C THR A 412 -2.70 33.63 -14.97
N LEU A 413 -2.14 34.86 -14.93
CA LEU A 413 -2.86 36.10 -15.21
C LEU A 413 -3.62 36.10 -16.56
N PRO A 414 -3.07 35.58 -17.68
CA PRO A 414 -3.81 35.52 -18.94
C PRO A 414 -5.06 34.64 -18.85
N GLU A 415 -4.96 33.50 -18.16
CA GLU A 415 -6.07 32.58 -17.93
C GLU A 415 -7.11 33.20 -17.00
N LEU A 416 -6.69 33.88 -15.93
CA LEU A 416 -7.59 34.62 -15.04
C LEU A 416 -8.35 35.72 -15.79
N ARG A 417 -7.67 36.46 -16.69
CA ARG A 417 -8.33 37.46 -17.53
C ARG A 417 -9.39 36.83 -18.45
N ARG A 418 -9.09 35.69 -19.07
CA ARG A 418 -10.06 34.96 -19.91
C ARG A 418 -11.24 34.45 -19.09
N LEU A 419 -10.99 33.98 -17.87
CA LEU A 419 -12.01 33.54 -16.93
C LEU A 419 -12.97 34.69 -16.57
N LEU A 420 -12.43 35.85 -16.20
CA LEU A 420 -13.22 37.04 -15.86
C LEU A 420 -14.00 37.56 -17.06
N LEU A 421 -13.37 37.65 -18.23
CA LEU A 421 -14.03 38.13 -19.46
C LEU A 421 -15.14 37.18 -19.91
N GLY A 422 -14.87 35.86 -19.92
CA GLY A 422 -15.87 34.86 -20.28
C GLY A 422 -17.04 34.83 -19.30
N GLY A 423 -16.75 34.92 -17.99
CA GLY A 423 -17.78 35.04 -16.97
C GLY A 423 -18.66 36.27 -17.16
N LEU A 424 -18.07 37.45 -17.42
CA LEU A 424 -18.82 38.68 -17.66
C LEU A 424 -19.76 38.57 -18.87
N VAL A 425 -19.27 38.03 -19.99
CA VAL A 425 -20.09 37.86 -21.21
C VAL A 425 -21.22 36.88 -20.98
N SER A 426 -20.96 35.73 -20.35
CA SER A 426 -21.99 34.75 -20.01
C SER A 426 -23.09 35.37 -19.13
N VAL A 427 -22.73 36.28 -18.22
CA VAL A 427 -23.70 36.93 -17.32
C VAL A 427 -24.55 37.96 -18.05
N VAL A 428 -23.96 38.77 -18.92
CA VAL A 428 -24.71 39.71 -19.77
C VAL A 428 -25.75 38.97 -20.61
N LEU A 429 -25.36 37.83 -21.21
CA LEU A 429 -26.28 37.00 -21.98
C LEU A 429 -27.35 36.34 -21.11
N ALA A 430 -27.01 35.89 -19.89
CA ALA A 430 -27.97 35.31 -18.95
C ALA A 430 -29.00 36.34 -18.47
N ALA A 431 -28.62 37.61 -18.31
CA ALA A 431 -29.51 38.69 -17.91
C ALA A 431 -30.55 39.06 -18.98
N LEU A 432 -30.30 38.71 -20.26
CA LEU A 432 -31.29 38.91 -21.33
C LEU A 432 -32.52 38.01 -21.16
N VAL A 433 -32.39 36.86 -20.50
CA VAL A 433 -33.50 35.90 -20.33
C VAL A 433 -34.66 36.52 -19.53
N PRO A 434 -34.46 37.05 -18.29
CA PRO A 434 -35.51 37.76 -17.55
C PRO A 434 -36.19 38.89 -18.32
N ILE A 435 -35.40 39.69 -19.04
CA ILE A 435 -35.88 40.86 -19.79
C ILE A 435 -36.74 40.41 -20.98
N ALA A 436 -36.24 39.43 -21.74
CA ALA A 436 -36.94 38.86 -22.88
C ALA A 436 -38.24 38.17 -22.46
N THR A 437 -38.24 37.38 -21.38
CA THR A 437 -39.45 36.75 -20.85
C THR A 437 -40.50 37.80 -20.44
N GLY A 438 -40.09 38.88 -19.78
CA GLY A 438 -40.98 39.98 -19.42
C GLY A 438 -41.60 40.69 -20.62
N GLN A 439 -40.81 40.95 -21.68
CA GLN A 439 -41.30 41.57 -22.92
C GLN A 439 -42.26 40.64 -23.68
N VAL A 440 -41.91 39.35 -23.79
CA VAL A 440 -42.74 38.36 -24.49
C VAL A 440 -44.09 38.22 -23.81
N LEU A 441 -44.15 37.99 -22.50
CA LEU A 441 -45.43 37.81 -21.78
C LEU A 441 -46.17 39.12 -21.52
N GLY A 442 -45.46 40.23 -21.31
CA GLY A 442 -46.07 41.50 -20.95
C GLY A 442 -46.54 42.34 -22.13
N ARG A 443 -45.90 42.20 -23.29
CA ARG A 443 -46.19 43.03 -24.48
C ARG A 443 -46.52 42.20 -25.72
N TYR A 444 -45.68 41.25 -26.10
CA TYR A 444 -45.84 40.57 -27.40
C TYR A 444 -47.00 39.57 -27.44
N VAL A 445 -47.21 38.80 -26.36
CA VAL A 445 -48.32 37.83 -26.25
C VAL A 445 -49.68 38.55 -26.18
N PRO A 446 -49.89 39.57 -25.32
CA PRO A 446 -51.16 40.31 -25.29
C PRO A 446 -51.49 41.04 -26.58
N GLN A 447 -50.47 41.49 -27.34
CA GLN A 447 -50.63 42.19 -28.62
C GLN A 447 -50.69 41.25 -29.84
N ALA A 448 -50.61 39.92 -29.64
CA ALA A 448 -50.57 38.91 -30.70
C ALA A 448 -49.44 39.12 -31.74
N GLU A 449 -48.30 39.67 -31.31
CA GLU A 449 -47.14 39.99 -32.15
C GLU A 449 -46.27 38.74 -32.44
N ASN A 450 -46.85 37.77 -33.18
CA ASN A 450 -46.22 36.46 -33.44
C ASN A 450 -44.80 36.57 -34.03
N GLY A 451 -44.54 37.57 -34.87
CA GLY A 451 -43.22 37.82 -35.46
C GLY A 451 -42.15 38.15 -34.41
N LEU A 452 -42.46 39.05 -33.47
CA LEU A 452 -41.54 39.47 -32.41
C LEU A 452 -41.29 38.35 -31.38
N ILE A 453 -42.29 37.50 -31.14
CA ILE A 453 -42.15 36.31 -30.28
C ILE A 453 -41.12 35.34 -30.88
N VAL A 454 -41.26 35.01 -32.17
CA VAL A 454 -40.33 34.10 -32.86
C VAL A 454 -38.91 34.68 -32.94
N GLN A 455 -38.77 35.98 -33.26
CA GLN A 455 -37.47 36.65 -33.30
C GLN A 455 -36.78 36.67 -31.93
N THR A 456 -37.52 36.98 -30.87
CA THR A 456 -36.99 36.99 -29.49
C THR A 456 -36.61 35.58 -29.04
N GLY A 457 -37.43 34.58 -29.37
CA GLY A 457 -37.12 33.17 -29.11
C GLY A 457 -35.84 32.72 -29.81
N LEU A 458 -35.67 33.06 -31.10
CA LEU A 458 -34.44 32.75 -31.84
C LEU A 458 -33.22 33.47 -31.26
N ALA A 459 -33.38 34.74 -30.85
CA ALA A 459 -32.33 35.51 -30.19
C ALA A 459 -31.90 34.90 -28.85
N LEU A 460 -32.86 34.38 -28.06
CA LEU A 460 -32.56 33.67 -26.80
C LEU A 460 -31.84 32.34 -27.04
N VAL A 461 -32.23 31.58 -28.06
CA VAL A 461 -31.51 30.36 -28.46
C VAL A 461 -30.08 30.69 -28.88
N ALA A 462 -29.89 31.72 -29.72
CA ALA A 462 -28.56 32.18 -30.13
C ALA A 462 -27.72 32.64 -28.93
N ALA A 463 -28.30 33.43 -28.02
CA ALA A 463 -27.64 33.85 -26.78
C ALA A 463 -27.25 32.66 -25.90
N GLY A 464 -28.09 31.63 -25.81
CA GLY A 464 -27.80 30.38 -25.10
C GLY A 464 -26.61 29.63 -25.70
N VAL A 465 -26.53 29.52 -27.03
CA VAL A 465 -25.38 28.91 -27.73
C VAL A 465 -24.10 29.70 -27.46
N VAL A 466 -24.15 31.03 -27.56
CA VAL A 466 -22.99 31.88 -27.27
C VAL A 466 -22.56 31.74 -25.81
N ALA A 467 -23.49 31.76 -24.85
CA ALA A 467 -23.21 31.54 -23.43
C ALA A 467 -22.58 30.16 -23.17
N ALA A 468 -23.03 29.11 -23.87
CA ALA A 468 -22.42 27.78 -23.77
C ALA A 468 -20.96 27.78 -24.26
N VAL A 469 -20.64 28.47 -25.36
CA VAL A 469 -19.27 28.60 -25.88
C VAL A 469 -18.36 29.33 -24.89
N PHE A 470 -18.84 30.42 -24.29
CA PHE A 470 -18.07 31.15 -23.27
C PHE A 470 -17.90 30.34 -21.98
N THR A 471 -18.91 29.57 -21.58
CA THR A 471 -18.81 28.63 -20.45
C THR A 471 -17.76 27.55 -20.72
N LEU A 472 -17.69 27.00 -21.93
CA LEU A 472 -16.64 26.07 -22.34
C LEU A 472 -15.24 26.72 -22.30
N LEU A 473 -15.12 27.98 -22.76
CA LEU A 473 -13.87 28.75 -22.69
C LEU A 473 -13.43 28.99 -21.23
N GLN A 474 -14.37 29.28 -20.34
CA GLN A 474 -14.14 29.44 -18.90
C GLN A 474 -13.67 28.13 -18.27
N ASN A 475 -14.37 27.02 -18.51
CA ASN A 475 -14.00 25.71 -17.96
C ASN A 475 -12.64 25.22 -18.48
N THR A 476 -12.34 25.42 -19.76
CA THR A 476 -11.02 25.06 -20.31
C THR A 476 -9.90 25.98 -19.80
N SER A 477 -10.18 27.25 -19.55
CA SER A 477 -9.23 28.18 -18.91
C SER A 477 -8.98 27.81 -17.45
N LEU A 478 -10.02 27.37 -16.74
CA LEU A 478 -9.93 26.86 -15.37
C LEU A 478 -9.01 25.63 -15.31
N LEU A 479 -9.26 24.62 -16.14
CA LEU A 479 -8.45 23.39 -16.18
C LEU A 479 -6.97 23.68 -16.50
N ARG A 480 -6.71 24.64 -17.40
CA ARG A 480 -5.34 25.07 -17.71
C ARG A 480 -4.67 25.78 -16.54
N MET A 481 -5.39 26.66 -15.86
CA MET A 481 -4.90 27.35 -14.66
C MET A 481 -4.59 26.34 -13.56
N GLU A 482 -5.52 25.41 -13.32
CA GLU A 482 -5.39 24.30 -12.39
C GLU A 482 -4.13 23.48 -12.66
N GLY A 483 -3.94 23.01 -13.90
CA GLY A 483 -2.77 22.22 -14.28
C GLY A 483 -1.45 22.95 -14.08
N ARG A 484 -1.38 24.26 -14.35
CA ARG A 484 -0.17 25.07 -14.10
C ARG A 484 0.12 25.26 -12.62
N ILE A 485 -0.91 25.53 -11.81
CA ILE A 485 -0.77 25.66 -10.36
C ILE A 485 -0.28 24.33 -9.77
N GLU A 486 -0.80 23.20 -10.24
CA GLU A 486 -0.40 21.86 -9.78
C GLU A 486 1.04 21.52 -10.18
N ALA A 487 1.41 21.76 -11.44
CA ALA A 487 2.76 21.53 -11.95
C ALA A 487 3.84 22.39 -11.27
N THR A 488 3.45 23.47 -10.58
CA THR A 488 4.36 24.35 -9.84
C THR A 488 4.36 24.09 -8.34
N LEU A 489 3.18 23.97 -7.72
CA LEU A 489 3.06 23.79 -6.27
C LEU A 489 3.50 22.40 -5.81
N GLN A 490 3.11 21.33 -6.52
CA GLN A 490 3.36 19.97 -6.05
C GLN A 490 4.86 19.66 -6.01
N PRO A 491 5.67 19.93 -7.06
CA PRO A 491 7.12 19.75 -6.98
C PRO A 491 7.78 20.63 -5.92
N ALA A 492 7.29 21.87 -5.71
CA ALA A 492 7.87 22.80 -4.74
C ALA A 492 7.64 22.36 -3.28
N VAL A 493 6.50 21.74 -3.00
CA VAL A 493 6.19 21.17 -1.67
C VAL A 493 6.97 19.89 -1.42
N TRP A 494 7.11 19.03 -2.44
CA TRP A 494 8.00 17.86 -2.36
C TRP A 494 9.45 18.26 -2.16
N ASP A 495 9.94 19.28 -2.88
CA ASP A 495 11.28 19.82 -2.64
C ASP A 495 11.45 20.33 -1.21
N ARG A 496 10.46 21.08 -0.70
CA ARG A 496 10.47 21.55 0.70
C ARG A 496 10.55 20.38 1.68
N LEU A 497 9.66 19.39 1.54
CA LEU A 497 9.61 18.23 2.42
C LEU A 497 10.95 17.48 2.45
N LEU A 498 11.57 17.24 1.28
CA LEU A 498 12.85 16.53 1.16
C LEU A 498 14.06 17.33 1.66
N ARG A 499 13.89 18.62 1.97
CA ARG A 499 14.95 19.50 2.50
C ARG A 499 14.82 19.74 4.01
N LEU A 500 13.81 19.16 4.67
CA LEU A 500 13.63 19.28 6.12
C LEU A 500 14.62 18.38 6.89
N PRO A 501 15.01 18.76 8.12
CA PRO A 501 15.93 17.99 8.94
C PRO A 501 15.36 16.61 9.33
N ALA A 502 16.23 15.65 9.62
CA ALA A 502 15.85 14.28 10.00
C ALA A 502 14.96 14.26 11.27
N THR A 503 15.19 15.19 12.20
CA THR A 503 14.39 15.38 13.42
C THR A 503 12.92 15.73 13.13
N PHE A 504 12.62 16.38 11.99
CA PHE A 504 11.24 16.63 11.59
C PHE A 504 10.48 15.34 11.26
N PHE A 505 11.18 14.33 10.72
CA PHE A 505 10.59 13.03 10.42
C PHE A 505 10.47 12.16 11.68
N ALA A 506 11.33 12.36 12.67
CA ALA A 506 11.24 11.70 13.95
C ALA A 506 9.92 12.07 14.66
N GLY A 507 9.06 11.06 14.90
CA GLY A 507 7.77 11.25 15.57
C GLY A 507 6.57 11.53 14.64
N ARG A 508 6.76 11.59 13.32
CA ARG A 508 5.66 11.72 12.35
C ARG A 508 5.44 10.43 11.57
N SER A 509 4.17 10.10 11.29
CA SER A 509 3.83 8.91 10.51
C SER A 509 3.98 9.14 9.00
N THR A 510 4.27 8.09 8.24
CA THR A 510 4.30 8.16 6.76
C THR A 510 2.95 8.65 6.19
N GLY A 511 1.83 8.27 6.80
CA GLY A 511 0.49 8.70 6.39
C GLY A 511 0.24 10.19 6.61
N GLU A 512 0.74 10.75 7.72
CA GLU A 512 0.66 12.20 8.01
C GLU A 512 1.46 13.00 6.97
N LEU A 513 2.69 12.58 6.68
CA LEU A 513 3.57 13.23 5.70
C LEU A 513 3.02 13.13 4.27
N ALA A 514 2.50 11.95 3.88
CA ALA A 514 1.82 11.77 2.60
C ALA A 514 0.58 12.65 2.49
N GLY A 515 -0.19 12.77 3.58
CA GLY A 515 -1.32 13.68 3.68
C GLY A 515 -0.92 15.15 3.51
N ALA A 516 0.17 15.59 4.14
CA ALA A 516 0.68 16.95 3.96
C ALA A 516 1.16 17.21 2.52
N ALA A 517 1.84 16.25 1.89
CA ALA A 517 2.29 16.36 0.51
C ALA A 517 1.12 16.44 -0.50
N MET A 518 0.07 15.64 -0.28
CA MET A 518 -1.13 15.64 -1.14
C MET A 518 -2.14 16.75 -0.79
N GLY A 519 -2.08 17.29 0.43
CA GLY A 519 -3.02 18.30 0.93
C GLY A 519 -3.02 19.57 0.08
N VAL A 520 -1.89 19.91 -0.56
CA VAL A 520 -1.77 21.09 -1.42
C VAL A 520 -2.67 20.97 -2.66
N SER A 521 -2.78 19.78 -3.26
CA SER A 521 -3.71 19.53 -4.36
C SER A 521 -5.17 19.62 -3.89
N ALA A 522 -5.47 19.21 -2.65
CA ALA A 522 -6.81 19.35 -2.07
C ALA A 522 -7.19 20.82 -1.83
N VAL A 523 -6.30 21.61 -1.20
CA VAL A 523 -6.46 23.06 -1.00
C VAL A 523 -6.70 23.77 -2.32
N ARG A 524 -5.88 23.47 -3.33
CA ARG A 524 -6.02 24.02 -4.68
C ARG A 524 -7.37 23.65 -5.30
N ARG A 525 -7.78 22.37 -5.25
CA ARG A 525 -9.04 21.91 -5.87
C ARG A 525 -10.25 22.67 -5.33
N VAL A 526 -10.29 22.91 -4.03
CA VAL A 526 -11.36 23.69 -3.38
C VAL A 526 -11.31 25.15 -3.84
N LEU A 527 -10.13 25.79 -3.80
CA LEU A 527 -9.98 27.21 -4.17
C LEU A 527 -10.24 27.48 -5.66
N SER A 528 -9.79 26.59 -6.55
CA SER A 528 -10.07 26.70 -7.99
C SER A 528 -11.56 26.58 -8.28
N GLY A 529 -12.30 25.75 -7.54
CA GLY A 529 -13.76 25.66 -7.66
C GLY A 529 -14.50 26.90 -7.16
N ILE A 530 -14.00 27.55 -6.11
CA ILE A 530 -14.62 28.74 -5.50
C ILE A 530 -14.53 29.97 -6.41
N GLY A 531 -13.40 30.17 -7.08
CA GLY A 531 -13.15 31.38 -7.89
C GLY A 531 -14.24 31.67 -8.93
N PRO A 532 -14.54 30.74 -9.86
CA PRO A 532 -15.60 30.90 -10.86
C PRO A 532 -16.98 31.11 -10.24
N VAL A 533 -17.31 30.36 -9.18
CA VAL A 533 -18.60 30.47 -8.48
C VAL A 533 -18.76 31.86 -7.90
N CYS A 534 -17.73 32.40 -7.22
CA CYS A 534 -17.77 33.76 -6.70
C CYS A 534 -17.90 34.81 -7.81
N VAL A 535 -17.15 34.67 -8.90
CA VAL A 535 -17.24 35.61 -10.04
C VAL A 535 -18.64 35.58 -10.64
N GLN A 536 -19.19 34.39 -10.89
CA GLN A 536 -20.52 34.22 -11.46
C GLN A 536 -21.61 34.73 -10.51
N ALA A 537 -21.60 34.30 -9.24
CA ALA A 537 -22.58 34.70 -8.23
C ALA A 537 -22.55 36.21 -7.95
N CYS A 538 -21.36 36.82 -7.84
CA CYS A 538 -21.26 38.27 -7.66
C CYS A 538 -21.78 39.03 -8.89
N THR A 539 -21.44 38.59 -10.10
CA THR A 539 -21.85 39.29 -11.32
C THR A 539 -23.36 39.15 -11.55
N VAL A 540 -23.90 37.93 -11.45
CA VAL A 540 -25.36 37.69 -11.54
C VAL A 540 -26.08 38.43 -10.43
N GLY A 541 -25.60 38.32 -9.19
CA GLY A 541 -26.18 38.99 -8.03
C GLY A 541 -26.24 40.50 -8.20
N VAL A 542 -25.18 41.15 -8.69
CA VAL A 542 -25.15 42.60 -8.96
C VAL A 542 -26.14 42.97 -10.07
N VAL A 543 -26.19 42.23 -11.18
CA VAL A 543 -27.14 42.53 -12.27
C VAL A 543 -28.58 42.35 -11.81
N SER A 544 -28.88 41.26 -11.11
CA SER A 544 -30.20 41.01 -10.52
C SER A 544 -30.58 42.08 -9.51
N LEU A 545 -29.65 42.52 -8.66
CA LEU A 545 -29.86 43.60 -7.70
C LEU A 545 -30.22 44.91 -8.40
N VAL A 546 -29.48 45.28 -9.45
CA VAL A 546 -29.78 46.48 -10.26
C VAL A 546 -31.17 46.39 -10.89
N LEU A 547 -31.54 45.24 -11.46
CA LEU A 547 -32.86 45.02 -12.05
C LEU A 547 -34.01 45.19 -11.02
N LEU A 548 -33.82 44.71 -9.79
CA LEU A 548 -34.81 44.86 -8.72
C LEU A 548 -35.01 46.34 -8.34
N PHE A 549 -33.92 47.09 -8.16
CA PHE A 549 -33.99 48.51 -7.80
C PHE A 549 -34.53 49.40 -8.92
N VAL A 550 -34.25 49.06 -10.19
CA VAL A 550 -34.78 49.78 -11.35
C VAL A 550 -36.31 49.64 -11.46
N HIS A 551 -36.86 48.47 -11.13
CA HIS A 551 -38.31 48.25 -11.20
C HIS A 551 -39.07 48.79 -9.98
N SER A 552 -38.61 48.53 -8.75
CA SER A 552 -39.29 49.06 -7.55
C SER A 552 -38.41 49.05 -6.31
N VAL A 553 -38.05 50.23 -5.80
CA VAL A 553 -37.22 50.39 -4.60
C VAL A 553 -37.87 49.81 -3.33
N PRO A 554 -39.17 50.03 -3.03
CA PRO A 554 -39.78 49.51 -1.81
C PRO A 554 -39.86 47.97 -1.77
N LEU A 555 -40.20 47.35 -2.91
CA LEU A 555 -40.26 45.90 -3.03
C LEU A 555 -38.86 45.28 -3.08
N ALA A 556 -37.88 45.93 -3.71
CA ALA A 556 -36.49 45.48 -3.70
C ALA A 556 -35.91 45.43 -2.28
N MET A 557 -36.17 46.45 -1.45
CA MET A 557 -35.72 46.46 -0.04
C MET A 557 -36.37 45.34 0.78
N ALA A 558 -37.67 45.11 0.60
CA ALA A 558 -38.36 43.98 1.25
C ALA A 558 -37.84 42.63 0.75
N ALA A 559 -37.58 42.50 -0.55
CA ALA A 559 -37.03 41.32 -1.18
C ALA A 559 -35.56 41.06 -0.83
N LEU A 560 -34.82 42.05 -0.32
CA LEU A 560 -33.45 41.92 0.21
C LEU A 560 -33.41 41.48 1.67
N ALA A 561 -34.42 41.84 2.47
CA ALA A 561 -34.47 41.51 3.89
C ALA A 561 -34.54 39.99 4.13
N VAL A 562 -35.38 39.27 3.38
CA VAL A 562 -35.54 37.82 3.53
C VAL A 562 -34.25 37.05 3.16
N PRO A 563 -33.62 37.28 1.99
CA PRO A 563 -32.33 36.68 1.65
C PRO A 563 -31.21 37.00 2.64
N ALA A 564 -31.17 38.21 3.21
CA ALA A 564 -30.16 38.58 4.21
C ALA A 564 -30.27 37.73 5.49
N VAL A 565 -31.49 37.47 5.96
CA VAL A 565 -31.75 36.56 7.10
C VAL A 565 -31.29 35.15 6.77
N PHE A 566 -31.66 34.62 5.61
CA PHE A 566 -31.24 33.28 5.18
C PHE A 566 -29.72 33.18 5.02
N ALA A 567 -29.06 34.19 4.47
CA ALA A 567 -27.60 34.23 4.36
C ALA A 567 -26.92 34.13 5.74
N GLY A 568 -27.44 34.83 6.75
CA GLY A 568 -26.97 34.72 8.13
C GLY A 568 -27.13 33.32 8.71
N VAL A 569 -28.29 32.69 8.49
CA VAL A 569 -28.56 31.31 8.95
C VAL A 569 -27.65 30.30 8.25
N PHE A 570 -27.47 30.41 6.93
CA PHE A 570 -26.56 29.55 6.17
C PHE A 570 -25.11 29.71 6.60
N LEU A 571 -24.67 30.95 6.87
CA LEU A 571 -23.33 31.21 7.37
C LEU A 571 -23.13 30.56 8.74
N PHE A 572 -24.09 30.70 9.66
CA PHE A 572 -24.04 30.06 10.98
C PHE A 572 -23.96 28.53 10.88
N LEU A 573 -24.85 27.91 10.10
CA LEU A 573 -24.87 26.46 9.87
C LEU A 573 -23.55 25.98 9.24
N GLY A 574 -23.04 26.72 8.27
CA GLY A 574 -21.76 26.44 7.62
C GLY A 574 -20.56 26.50 8.57
N LEU A 575 -20.47 27.55 9.39
CA LEU A 575 -19.43 27.66 10.42
C LEU A 575 -19.53 26.55 11.46
N TRP A 576 -20.76 26.12 11.79
CA TRP A 576 -20.98 24.99 12.69
C TRP A 576 -20.58 23.65 12.06
N GLN A 577 -20.89 23.44 10.78
CA GLN A 577 -20.47 22.28 9.98
C GLN A 577 -18.94 22.14 10.00
N LEU A 578 -18.22 23.24 9.78
CA LEU A 578 -16.75 23.26 9.77
C LEU A 578 -16.14 22.77 11.08
N ARG A 579 -16.78 23.04 12.23
CA ARG A 579 -16.31 22.55 13.53
C ARG A 579 -16.31 21.02 13.60
N TYR A 580 -17.32 20.38 13.01
CA TYR A 580 -17.39 18.91 12.93
C TYR A 580 -16.44 18.36 11.86
N GLU A 581 -16.31 19.01 10.71
CA GLU A 581 -15.34 18.63 9.66
C GLU A 581 -13.90 18.64 10.19
N ARG A 582 -13.52 19.64 10.99
CA ARG A 582 -12.20 19.68 11.66
C ARG A 582 -11.95 18.46 12.54
N ARG A 583 -12.94 18.06 13.34
CA ARG A 583 -12.85 16.86 14.20
C ARG A 583 -12.76 15.60 13.36
N LEU A 584 -13.54 15.54 12.29
CA LEU A 584 -13.58 14.39 11.37
C LEU A 584 -12.23 14.19 10.69
N ASN A 585 -11.61 15.24 10.15
CA ASN A 585 -10.28 15.15 9.53
C ASN A 585 -9.22 14.64 10.53
N ARG A 586 -9.20 15.14 11.78
CA ARG A 586 -8.28 14.68 12.82
C ARG A 586 -8.45 13.19 13.15
N LEU A 587 -9.70 12.72 13.27
CA LEU A 587 -9.99 11.29 13.48
C LEU A 587 -9.64 10.45 12.26
N GLY A 588 -9.88 10.95 11.05
CA GLY A 588 -9.52 10.29 9.80
C GLY A 588 -8.02 9.99 9.70
N HIS A 589 -7.16 10.94 10.11
CA HIS A 589 -5.70 10.69 10.17
C HIS A 589 -5.31 9.61 11.18
N ARG A 590 -5.93 9.61 12.37
CA ARG A 590 -5.70 8.56 13.36
C ARG A 590 -6.12 7.19 12.85
N LEU A 591 -7.30 7.11 12.23
CA LEU A 591 -7.82 5.88 11.63
C LEU A 591 -6.91 5.35 10.53
N ALA A 592 -6.43 6.24 9.65
CA ALA A 592 -5.48 5.88 8.60
C ALA A 592 -4.17 5.37 9.19
N ASN A 593 -3.59 6.05 10.19
CA ASN A 593 -2.37 5.61 10.85
C ASN A 593 -2.55 4.24 11.54
N GLN A 594 -3.67 4.04 12.24
CA GLN A 594 -4.01 2.77 12.86
C GLN A 594 -4.14 1.65 11.82
N ALA A 595 -4.80 1.91 10.69
CA ALA A 595 -4.89 0.95 9.59
C ALA A 595 -3.50 0.54 9.08
N PHE A 596 -2.59 1.50 8.84
CA PHE A 596 -1.21 1.19 8.46
C PHE A 596 -0.46 0.37 9.52
N GLN A 597 -0.63 0.68 10.80
CA GLN A 597 -0.02 -0.07 11.91
C GLN A 597 -0.56 -1.49 12.00
N THR A 598 -1.88 -1.68 11.90
CA THR A 598 -2.52 -3.00 11.90
C THR A 598 -2.06 -3.85 10.71
N LEU A 599 -1.97 -3.26 9.51
CA LEU A 599 -1.48 -3.96 8.32
C LEU A 599 -0.01 -4.36 8.44
N ARG A 600 0.86 -3.47 8.94
CA ARG A 600 2.28 -3.81 9.20
C ARG A 600 2.43 -4.86 10.30
N GLY A 601 1.55 -4.86 11.29
CA GLY A 601 1.53 -5.82 12.40
C GLY A 601 0.78 -7.11 12.12
N LEU A 602 0.22 -7.29 10.92
CA LEU A 602 -0.68 -8.41 10.61
C LEU A 602 -0.06 -9.80 10.87
N PRO A 603 1.21 -10.08 10.53
CA PRO A 603 1.82 -11.37 10.87
C PRO A 603 1.85 -11.62 12.38
N LYS A 604 2.14 -10.59 13.19
CA LYS A 604 2.14 -10.69 14.66
C LYS A 604 0.73 -10.92 15.21
N LEU A 605 -0.27 -10.24 14.65
CA LEU A 605 -1.67 -10.42 15.03
C LEU A 605 -2.19 -11.83 14.72
N ARG A 606 -1.79 -12.39 13.56
CA ARG A 606 -2.11 -13.77 13.15
C ARG A 606 -1.50 -14.81 14.10
N VAL A 607 -0.23 -14.63 14.47
CA VAL A 607 0.44 -15.50 15.45
C VAL A 607 -0.25 -15.44 16.82
N ALA A 608 -0.70 -14.26 17.22
CA ALA A 608 -1.41 -14.07 18.49
C ALA A 608 -2.92 -14.37 18.43
N ALA A 609 -3.47 -14.77 17.27
CA ALA A 609 -4.91 -14.89 17.02
C ALA A 609 -5.74 -13.68 17.50
N ALA A 610 -5.18 -12.47 17.36
CA ALA A 610 -5.69 -11.23 17.91
C ALA A 610 -6.34 -10.29 16.86
N GLU A 611 -6.72 -10.82 15.69
CA GLU A 611 -7.31 -10.03 14.61
C GLU A 611 -8.66 -9.41 15.01
N SER A 612 -9.46 -10.13 15.79
CA SER A 612 -10.74 -9.65 16.33
C SER A 612 -10.54 -8.44 17.25
N PHE A 613 -9.50 -8.46 18.08
CA PHE A 613 -9.13 -7.34 18.95
C PHE A 613 -8.69 -6.11 18.13
N ALA A 614 -7.84 -6.31 17.13
CA ALA A 614 -7.40 -5.23 16.24
C ALA A 614 -8.59 -4.62 15.45
N TYR A 615 -9.49 -5.47 14.96
CA TYR A 615 -10.71 -5.05 14.28
C TYR A 615 -11.62 -4.26 15.21
N ALA A 616 -11.86 -4.72 16.44
CA ALA A 616 -12.67 -4.00 17.43
C ALA A 616 -12.08 -2.62 17.79
N ALA A 617 -10.75 -2.52 17.90
CA ALA A 617 -10.07 -1.25 18.12
C ALA A 617 -10.28 -0.28 16.94
N TRP A 618 -10.19 -0.76 15.70
CA TRP A 618 -10.44 0.06 14.51
C TRP A 618 -11.92 0.44 14.38
N ALA A 619 -12.84 -0.52 14.59
CA ALA A 619 -14.28 -0.32 14.48
C ALA A 619 -14.80 0.74 15.46
N ARG A 620 -14.23 0.84 16.67
CA ARG A 620 -14.55 1.89 17.64
C ARG A 620 -14.23 3.29 17.12
N GLU A 621 -13.05 3.50 16.54
CA GLU A 621 -12.70 4.80 15.96
C GLU A 621 -13.49 5.08 14.68
N PHE A 622 -13.73 4.06 13.86
CA PHE A 622 -14.58 4.17 12.67
C PHE A 622 -16.01 4.58 13.03
N ALA A 623 -16.61 4.00 14.08
CA ALA A 623 -17.93 4.38 14.57
C ALA A 623 -18.00 5.88 14.93
N ARG A 624 -16.98 6.41 15.62
CA ARG A 624 -16.89 7.86 15.94
C ARG A 624 -16.80 8.73 14.67
N THR A 625 -16.10 8.27 13.64
CA THR A 625 -16.09 8.98 12.35
C THR A 625 -17.47 8.98 11.70
N ARG A 626 -18.25 7.89 11.81
CA ARG A 626 -19.62 7.84 11.30
C ARG A 626 -20.55 8.79 12.06
N ASP A 627 -20.43 8.89 13.38
CA ASP A 627 -21.21 9.85 14.19
C ASP A 627 -20.99 11.29 13.72
N LEU A 628 -19.73 11.65 13.40
CA LEU A 628 -19.41 12.98 12.87
C LEU A 628 -19.95 13.18 11.45
N HIS A 629 -19.83 12.18 10.57
CA HIS A 629 -20.47 12.23 9.24
C HIS A 629 -21.98 12.41 9.34
N GLN A 630 -22.65 11.71 10.27
CA GLN A 630 -24.08 11.88 10.49
C GLN A 630 -24.44 13.28 10.99
N ARG A 631 -23.66 13.85 11.93
CA ARG A 631 -23.87 15.24 12.41
C ARG A 631 -23.68 16.25 11.28
N ILE A 632 -22.65 16.10 10.46
CA ILE A 632 -22.42 16.91 9.25
C ILE A 632 -23.60 16.76 8.28
N GLY A 633 -24.02 15.52 8.00
CA GLY A 633 -25.16 15.21 7.13
C GLY A 633 -26.47 15.81 7.64
N ARG A 634 -26.71 15.83 8.96
CA ARG A 634 -27.88 16.51 9.54
C ARG A 634 -27.85 18.02 9.28
N ILE A 635 -26.70 18.67 9.43
CA ILE A 635 -26.54 20.11 9.14
C ILE A 635 -26.74 20.37 7.64
N GLN A 636 -26.22 19.50 6.77
CA GLN A 636 -26.44 19.58 5.33
C GLN A 636 -27.92 19.41 4.98
N ASN A 637 -28.62 18.43 5.57
CA ASN A 637 -30.05 18.23 5.36
C ASN A 637 -30.87 19.44 5.79
N ILE A 638 -30.56 20.03 6.96
CA ILE A 638 -31.20 21.27 7.42
C ILE A 638 -30.95 22.39 6.40
N SER A 639 -29.72 22.54 5.91
CA SER A 639 -29.38 23.54 4.91
C SER A 639 -30.13 23.32 3.59
N THR A 640 -30.25 22.07 3.12
CA THR A 640 -31.01 21.71 1.91
C THR A 640 -32.49 22.04 2.06
N VAL A 641 -33.10 21.71 3.20
CA VAL A 641 -34.51 22.03 3.48
C VAL A 641 -34.73 23.54 3.53
N LEU A 642 -33.87 24.27 4.24
CA LEU A 642 -33.93 25.74 4.29
C LEU A 642 -33.78 26.35 2.89
N GLY A 643 -32.87 25.84 2.06
CA GLY A 643 -32.67 26.28 0.67
C GLY A 643 -33.89 26.03 -0.21
N ALA A 644 -34.57 24.89 -0.03
CA ALA A 644 -35.79 24.57 -0.77
C ALA A 644 -36.98 25.47 -0.39
N VAL A 645 -37.09 25.86 0.89
CA VAL A 645 -38.17 26.72 1.40
C VAL A 645 -37.92 28.20 1.12
N GLN A 646 -36.65 28.61 0.98
CA GLN A 646 -36.25 30.01 0.79
C GLN A 646 -36.96 30.67 -0.41
N LEU A 647 -36.98 30.03 -1.57
CA LEU A 647 -37.58 30.59 -2.79
C LEU A 647 -39.11 30.75 -2.67
N PRO A 648 -39.89 29.70 -2.32
CA PRO A 648 -41.33 29.85 -2.07
C PRO A 648 -41.66 30.93 -1.03
N LEU A 649 -40.89 31.02 0.07
CA LEU A 649 -41.14 32.01 1.12
C LEU A 649 -40.90 33.44 0.62
N CYS A 650 -39.82 33.67 -0.14
CA CYS A 650 -39.52 34.97 -0.74
C CYS A 650 -40.62 35.36 -1.75
N THR A 651 -41.02 34.44 -2.62
CA THR A 651 -42.09 34.67 -3.61
C THR A 651 -43.43 34.97 -2.92
N MET A 652 -43.76 34.23 -1.86
CA MET A 652 -44.96 34.47 -1.06
C MET A 652 -44.94 35.86 -0.41
N ALA A 653 -43.81 36.28 0.17
CA ALA A 653 -43.67 37.60 0.77
C ALA A 653 -43.86 38.72 -0.27
N VAL A 654 -43.24 38.59 -1.45
CA VAL A 654 -43.44 39.53 -2.56
C VAL A 654 -44.89 39.55 -3.03
N PHE A 655 -45.55 38.39 -3.12
CA PHE A 655 -46.95 38.30 -3.51
C PHE A 655 -47.89 38.97 -2.51
N VAL A 656 -47.68 38.78 -1.20
CA VAL A 656 -48.43 39.45 -0.13
C VAL A 656 -48.26 40.97 -0.21
N LEU A 657 -47.03 41.45 -0.45
CA LEU A 657 -46.77 42.87 -0.64
C LEU A 657 -47.50 43.44 -1.87
N LEU A 658 -47.51 42.70 -2.99
CA LEU A 658 -48.22 43.06 -4.21
C LEU A 658 -49.75 43.01 -4.08
N ALA A 659 -50.28 42.11 -3.25
CA ALA A 659 -51.71 42.00 -2.99
C ALA A 659 -52.22 43.09 -2.01
N GLY A 660 -51.33 43.63 -1.17
CA GLY A 660 -51.64 44.62 -0.15
C GLY A 660 -50.96 45.99 -0.39
N PRO A 661 -49.93 46.38 0.39
CA PRO A 661 -49.40 47.76 0.39
C PRO A 661 -48.86 48.26 -0.94
N ALA A 662 -48.43 47.36 -1.84
CA ALA A 662 -47.85 47.69 -3.14
C ALA A 662 -48.78 47.30 -4.30
N ARG A 663 -50.10 47.25 -4.06
CA ARG A 663 -51.08 46.88 -5.10
C ARG A 663 -51.06 47.87 -6.26
N GLY A 664 -50.93 47.35 -7.48
CA GLY A 664 -50.83 48.15 -8.70
C GLY A 664 -49.46 48.78 -8.96
N SER A 665 -48.44 48.48 -8.14
CA SER A 665 -47.09 49.04 -8.30
C SER A 665 -46.29 48.45 -9.48
N LEU A 666 -46.64 47.25 -9.95
CA LEU A 666 -45.97 46.55 -11.05
C LEU A 666 -47.01 45.98 -12.02
N SER A 667 -46.71 46.06 -13.32
CA SER A 667 -47.46 45.33 -14.36
C SER A 667 -47.17 43.82 -14.32
N ALA A 668 -47.99 43.01 -15.01
CA ALA A 668 -47.78 41.56 -15.08
C ALA A 668 -46.41 41.19 -15.71
N GLY A 669 -45.96 41.94 -16.71
CA GLY A 669 -44.64 41.74 -17.33
C GLY A 669 -43.48 42.13 -16.39
N GLU A 670 -43.58 43.27 -15.71
CA GLU A 670 -42.57 43.72 -14.74
C GLU A 670 -42.49 42.79 -13.53
N PHE A 671 -43.62 42.24 -13.07
CA PHE A 671 -43.64 41.24 -12.00
C PHE A 671 -42.87 39.97 -12.38
N LEU A 672 -43.00 39.50 -13.63
CA LEU A 672 -42.25 38.32 -14.11
C LEU A 672 -40.75 38.60 -14.20
N THR A 673 -40.34 39.78 -14.69
CA THR A 673 -38.93 40.20 -14.69
C THR A 673 -38.41 40.38 -13.26
N PHE A 674 -39.20 40.94 -12.35
CA PHE A 674 -38.86 41.08 -10.93
C PHE A 674 -38.70 39.71 -10.25
N SER A 675 -39.62 38.77 -10.47
CA SER A 675 -39.59 37.43 -9.88
C SER A 675 -38.41 36.58 -10.38
N THR A 676 -38.10 36.68 -11.68
CA THR A 676 -36.91 36.01 -12.26
C THR A 676 -35.60 36.64 -11.75
N ALA A 677 -35.52 37.97 -11.67
CA ALA A 677 -34.38 38.66 -11.07
C ALA A 677 -34.19 38.29 -9.58
N LEU A 678 -35.28 38.20 -8.82
CA LEU A 678 -35.26 37.75 -7.42
C LEU A 678 -34.75 36.32 -7.28
N THR A 679 -35.20 35.41 -8.14
CA THR A 679 -34.74 34.01 -8.15
C THR A 679 -33.23 33.92 -8.43
N MET A 680 -32.73 34.72 -9.39
CA MET A 680 -31.30 34.77 -9.73
C MET A 680 -30.46 35.38 -8.60
N LEU A 681 -30.98 36.42 -7.91
CA LEU A 681 -30.33 36.99 -6.72
C LEU A 681 -30.26 35.95 -5.59
N LEU A 682 -31.35 35.25 -5.32
CA LEU A 682 -31.43 34.24 -4.26
C LEU A 682 -30.42 33.10 -4.49
N SER A 683 -30.35 32.60 -5.72
CA SER A 683 -29.37 31.61 -6.14
C SER A 683 -27.94 32.12 -5.95
N SER A 684 -27.68 33.38 -6.28
CA SER A 684 -26.35 34.01 -6.12
C SER A 684 -25.94 34.10 -4.64
N VAL A 685 -26.86 34.50 -3.75
CA VAL A 685 -26.62 34.56 -2.30
C VAL A 685 -26.31 33.16 -1.74
N THR A 686 -27.06 32.15 -2.14
CA THR A 686 -26.85 30.76 -1.68
C THR A 686 -25.52 30.20 -2.19
N GLN A 687 -25.17 30.45 -3.46
CA GLN A 687 -23.87 30.07 -4.03
C GLN A 687 -22.71 30.75 -3.30
N LEU A 688 -22.81 32.05 -3.03
CA LEU A 688 -21.77 32.80 -2.33
C LEU A 688 -21.58 32.30 -0.88
N THR A 689 -22.68 31.97 -0.20
CA THR A 689 -22.62 31.41 1.15
C THR A 689 -21.97 30.03 1.14
N GLY A 690 -22.34 29.15 0.20
CA GLY A 690 -21.68 27.86 0.02
C GLY A 690 -20.19 27.98 -0.34
N ALA A 691 -19.83 28.98 -1.13
CA ALA A 691 -18.45 29.30 -1.47
C ALA A 691 -17.63 29.76 -0.25
N LEU A 692 -18.22 30.55 0.65
CA LEU A 692 -17.59 30.96 1.92
C LEU A 692 -17.35 29.77 2.86
N VAL A 693 -18.33 28.87 2.99
CA VAL A 693 -18.18 27.64 3.80
C VAL A 693 -17.07 26.76 3.21
N SER A 694 -17.07 26.60 1.88
CA SER A 694 -16.02 25.86 1.17
C SER A 694 -14.65 26.52 1.31
N ALA A 695 -14.56 27.85 1.30
CA ALA A 695 -13.31 28.58 1.53
C ALA A 695 -12.79 28.35 2.95
N ALA A 696 -13.68 28.29 3.93
CA ALA A 696 -13.32 28.08 5.32
C ALA A 696 -12.94 26.62 5.64
N SER A 697 -13.32 25.64 4.79
CA SER A 697 -12.84 24.24 4.89
C SER A 697 -11.39 24.07 4.43
N VAL A 698 -10.85 25.03 3.67
CA VAL A 698 -9.43 25.09 3.29
C VAL A 698 -8.53 25.27 4.51
N LEU A 699 -9.00 25.98 5.56
CA LEU A 699 -8.18 26.25 6.74
C LEU A 699 -7.70 24.97 7.45
N PRO A 700 -8.55 23.99 7.80
CA PRO A 700 -8.10 22.71 8.32
C PRO A 700 -7.14 21.95 7.39
N MET A 701 -7.34 22.02 6.07
CA MET A 701 -6.43 21.40 5.10
C MET A 701 -5.06 22.08 5.12
N PHE A 702 -5.03 23.42 5.26
CA PHE A 702 -3.80 24.17 5.39
C PHE A 702 -3.09 23.89 6.72
N GLU A 703 -3.83 23.75 7.83
CA GLU A 703 -3.26 23.36 9.14
C GLU A 703 -2.47 22.05 9.06
N GLN A 704 -2.86 21.12 8.17
CA GLN A 704 -2.14 19.87 7.93
C GLN A 704 -0.79 20.07 7.20
N ILE A 705 -0.73 21.02 6.27
CA ILE A 705 0.46 21.29 5.44
C ILE A 705 1.39 22.28 6.15
N ALA A 706 0.84 23.11 7.05
CA ALA A 706 1.54 24.18 7.73
C ALA A 706 2.84 23.76 8.45
N PRO A 707 2.94 22.58 9.11
CA PRO A 707 4.21 22.14 9.69
C PRO A 707 5.33 22.04 8.64
N VAL A 708 5.07 21.46 7.47
CA VAL A 708 6.05 21.32 6.38
C VAL A 708 6.45 22.68 5.80
N LEU A 709 5.50 23.62 5.72
CA LEU A 709 5.72 24.95 5.15
C LEU A 709 6.37 25.94 6.12
N ARG A 710 6.28 25.69 7.43
CA ARG A 710 6.84 26.56 8.47
C ARG A 710 8.19 26.09 8.97
N GLU A 711 8.43 24.78 8.99
CA GLU A 711 9.69 24.19 9.41
C GLU A 711 10.84 24.69 8.55
N THR A 712 11.96 25.09 9.13
CA THR A 712 13.13 25.55 8.38
C THR A 712 13.86 24.37 7.71
N PRO A 713 14.38 24.55 6.49
CA PRO A 713 15.13 23.49 5.82
C PRO A 713 16.51 23.32 6.49
N GLU A 714 17.06 22.10 6.41
CA GLU A 714 18.29 21.70 7.12
C GLU A 714 19.52 22.54 6.75
N VAL A 715 19.62 22.93 5.47
CA VAL A 715 20.77 23.68 4.96
C VAL A 715 20.39 25.16 4.80
N ALA A 716 20.92 26.01 5.67
CA ALA A 716 20.76 27.45 5.61
C ALA A 716 21.52 28.04 4.40
N ARG A 717 21.06 29.19 3.87
CA ARG A 717 21.76 29.86 2.75
C ARG A 717 23.18 30.30 3.11
N SER A 718 23.44 30.55 4.38
CA SER A 718 24.76 30.93 4.93
C SER A 718 25.73 29.76 5.07
N SER A 719 25.28 28.51 4.89
CA SER A 719 26.15 27.34 5.03
C SER A 719 27.26 27.33 3.99
N THR A 720 28.49 27.07 4.43
CA THR A 720 29.69 27.06 3.58
C THR A 720 29.96 25.66 3.04
N ALA A 721 30.43 25.55 1.80
CA ALA A 721 30.84 24.26 1.25
C ALA A 721 32.13 23.77 1.94
N PRO A 722 32.22 22.50 2.35
CA PRO A 722 33.35 21.99 3.14
C PRO A 722 34.67 21.82 2.37
N GLY A 723 34.67 21.98 1.04
CA GLY A 723 35.79 21.58 0.20
C GLY A 723 35.95 20.06 0.15
N GLU A 724 37.13 19.58 -0.27
CA GLU A 724 37.49 18.16 -0.20
C GLU A 724 37.98 17.82 1.21
N LEU A 725 37.33 16.85 1.85
CA LEU A 725 37.66 16.45 3.21
C LEU A 725 38.87 15.51 3.24
N THR A 726 39.75 15.69 4.23
CA THR A 726 40.83 14.73 4.52
C THR A 726 40.32 13.52 5.29
N GLY A 727 39.26 13.70 6.09
CA GLY A 727 38.62 12.66 6.89
C GLY A 727 38.92 12.75 8.38
N ALA A 728 39.50 13.85 8.89
CA ALA A 728 39.64 14.07 10.31
C ALA A 728 38.27 14.42 10.93
N LEU A 729 37.94 13.79 12.06
CA LEU A 729 36.66 13.98 12.75
C LEU A 729 36.92 14.28 14.23
N GLU A 730 36.20 15.25 14.78
CA GLU A 730 36.34 15.63 16.18
C GLU A 730 34.97 15.90 16.82
N ALA A 731 34.71 15.29 17.98
CA ALA A 731 33.64 15.67 18.88
C ALA A 731 34.25 16.43 20.07
N ARG A 732 33.78 17.65 20.32
CA ARG A 732 34.21 18.47 21.46
C ARG A 732 33.05 18.65 22.44
N ASN A 733 33.19 18.11 23.64
CA ASN A 733 32.29 18.31 24.78
C ASN A 733 30.80 18.13 24.41
N LEU A 734 30.51 17.08 23.64
CA LEU A 734 29.16 16.83 23.14
C LEU A 734 28.24 16.38 24.27
N SER A 735 27.16 17.13 24.48
CA SER A 735 26.03 16.68 25.30
C SER A 735 24.75 16.74 24.49
N TYR A 736 23.87 15.75 24.66
CA TYR A 736 22.64 15.63 23.87
C TYR A 736 21.50 15.00 24.65
N ARG A 737 20.27 15.45 24.37
CA ARG A 737 19.01 14.91 24.87
C ARG A 737 17.96 14.95 23.75
N TYR A 738 17.10 13.92 23.66
CA TYR A 738 16.06 13.86 22.64
C TYR A 738 14.91 14.86 22.86
N ALA A 739 14.64 15.20 24.12
CA ALA A 739 13.66 16.20 24.51
C ALA A 739 14.32 17.21 25.44
N HIS A 740 13.94 18.48 25.35
CA HIS A 740 14.53 19.56 26.15
C HIS A 740 14.46 19.29 27.67
N ASP A 741 13.39 18.62 28.10
CA ASP A 741 13.10 18.21 29.49
C ASP A 741 13.51 16.76 29.82
N GLY A 742 14.01 16.00 28.83
CA GLY A 742 14.44 14.62 29.01
C GLY A 742 15.88 14.50 29.57
N PRO A 743 16.32 13.31 30.02
CA PRO A 743 17.68 13.10 30.51
C PRO A 743 18.73 13.25 29.40
N LEU A 744 19.98 13.55 29.79
CA LEU A 744 21.11 13.52 28.87
C LEU A 744 21.37 12.07 28.44
N VAL A 745 21.38 11.84 27.14
CA VAL A 745 21.75 10.56 26.53
C VAL A 745 23.26 10.51 26.28
N LEU A 746 23.85 11.66 25.97
CA LEU A 746 25.29 11.87 25.92
C LEU A 746 25.64 13.04 26.83
N ASP A 747 26.74 12.91 27.55
CA ASP A 747 27.18 13.90 28.52
C ASP A 747 28.69 14.09 28.47
N ASP A 748 29.12 15.26 27.99
CA ASP A 748 30.52 15.66 27.85
C ASP A 748 31.41 14.67 27.07
N VAL A 749 30.91 14.22 25.92
CA VAL A 749 31.63 13.29 25.05
C VAL A 749 32.64 14.04 24.18
N SER A 750 33.93 13.73 24.36
CA SER A 750 35.03 14.29 23.57
C SER A 750 35.88 13.20 22.94
N LEU A 751 36.09 13.25 21.61
CA LEU A 751 36.94 12.31 20.89
C LEU A 751 37.50 12.96 19.62
N ARG A 752 38.69 12.53 19.19
CA ARG A 752 39.34 13.00 17.95
C ARG A 752 39.85 11.81 17.15
N ILE A 753 39.44 11.70 15.90
CA ILE A 753 39.75 10.63 14.96
C ILE A 753 40.65 11.18 13.84
N ALA A 754 41.79 10.51 13.61
CA ALA A 754 42.73 10.89 12.57
C ALA A 754 42.26 10.42 11.18
N PRO A 755 42.68 11.10 10.10
CA PRO A 755 42.41 10.66 8.74
C PRO A 755 42.85 9.20 8.49
N GLY A 756 41.95 8.37 7.96
CA GLY A 756 42.21 6.97 7.64
C GLY A 756 42.14 6.00 8.82
N GLU A 757 41.99 6.48 10.06
CA GLU A 757 41.95 5.67 11.27
C GLU A 757 40.71 4.77 11.31
N PHE A 758 40.87 3.53 11.81
CA PHE A 758 39.78 2.62 12.13
C PHE A 758 39.43 2.67 13.61
N VAL A 759 38.28 3.26 13.94
CA VAL A 759 37.75 3.37 15.29
C VAL A 759 36.52 2.49 15.48
N ALA A 760 36.56 1.62 16.49
CA ALA A 760 35.42 0.82 16.94
C ALA A 760 34.78 1.41 18.21
N ILE A 761 33.46 1.59 18.21
CA ILE A 761 32.70 2.08 19.37
C ILE A 761 31.93 0.92 19.99
N VAL A 762 32.18 0.65 21.28
CA VAL A 762 31.63 -0.49 22.03
C VAL A 762 30.97 -0.04 23.33
N GLY A 763 30.06 -0.85 23.87
CA GLY A 763 29.33 -0.54 25.10
C GLY A 763 27.98 -1.26 25.17
N ALA A 764 27.35 -1.25 26.35
CA ALA A 764 26.05 -1.86 26.56
C ALA A 764 24.94 -1.29 25.64
N SER A 765 23.86 -2.05 25.42
CA SER A 765 22.70 -1.52 24.70
C SER A 765 22.12 -0.31 25.43
N GLY A 766 21.78 0.75 24.71
CA GLY A 766 21.24 1.98 25.28
C GLY A 766 22.25 3.00 25.83
N CYS A 767 23.57 2.74 25.81
CA CYS A 767 24.57 3.69 26.35
C CYS A 767 24.86 4.92 25.46
N GLY A 768 24.16 5.09 24.33
CA GLY A 768 24.28 6.27 23.47
C GLY A 768 25.11 6.12 22.18
N LYS A 769 25.62 4.93 21.83
CA LYS A 769 26.47 4.70 20.64
C LYS A 769 25.85 5.20 19.32
N SER A 770 24.64 4.74 18.99
CA SER A 770 23.95 5.17 17.76
C SER A 770 23.57 6.66 17.81
N THR A 771 23.34 7.21 19.01
CA THR A 771 23.11 8.65 19.20
C THR A 771 24.37 9.47 18.89
N LEU A 772 25.54 9.01 19.33
CA LEU A 772 26.82 9.64 18.99
C LEU A 772 27.03 9.61 17.47
N LEU A 773 26.79 8.48 16.83
CA LEU A 773 26.92 8.35 15.37
C LEU A 773 25.95 9.28 14.61
N ARG A 774 24.71 9.44 15.09
CA ARG A 774 23.73 10.39 14.52
C ARG A 774 24.18 11.85 14.62
N LEU A 775 24.82 12.24 15.74
CA LEU A 775 25.41 13.58 15.90
C LEU A 775 26.60 13.78 14.97
N LEU A 776 27.48 12.78 14.83
CA LEU A 776 28.63 12.86 13.93
C LEU A 776 28.17 13.06 12.47
N ILE A 777 27.10 12.39 12.03
CA ILE A 777 26.50 12.55 10.69
C ILE A 777 25.68 13.86 10.56
N GLY A 778 25.41 14.55 11.68
CA GLY A 778 24.63 15.78 11.75
C GLY A 778 23.13 15.61 11.58
N PHE A 779 22.57 14.43 11.88
CA PHE A 779 21.12 14.22 11.88
C PHE A 779 20.41 14.89 13.05
N ASP A 780 21.09 14.94 14.19
CA ASP A 780 20.64 15.64 15.38
C ASP A 780 21.64 16.77 15.70
N GLU A 781 21.18 17.80 16.40
CA GLU A 781 22.03 18.91 16.85
C GLU A 781 22.36 18.74 18.34
N PRO A 782 23.63 18.91 18.75
CA PRO A 782 24.01 18.79 20.15
C PRO A 782 23.42 19.92 20.99
N ALA A 783 23.12 19.64 22.26
CA ALA A 783 22.67 20.66 23.21
C ALA A 783 23.83 21.56 23.67
N SER A 784 25.04 21.01 23.73
CA SER A 784 26.29 21.72 23.95
C SER A 784 27.45 21.00 23.24
N GLY A 785 28.52 21.73 22.95
CA GLY A 785 29.66 21.20 22.20
C GLY A 785 29.49 21.34 20.68
N SER A 786 30.42 20.74 19.93
CA SER A 786 30.45 20.84 18.46
C SER A 786 31.06 19.59 17.82
N VAL A 787 30.61 19.28 16.61
CA VAL A 787 31.23 18.26 15.74
C VAL A 787 32.03 18.99 14.67
N LEU A 788 33.32 18.66 14.54
CA LEU A 788 34.20 19.27 13.55
C LEU A 788 34.66 18.24 12.51
N TYR A 789 34.63 18.64 11.25
CA TYR A 789 35.21 17.94 10.11
C TYR A 789 36.43 18.73 9.64
N ASP A 790 37.63 18.15 9.71
CA ASP A 790 38.89 18.83 9.39
C ASP A 790 39.05 20.20 10.10
N GLY A 791 38.56 20.30 11.34
CA GLY A 791 38.58 21.54 12.14
C GLY A 791 37.48 22.55 11.81
N GLN A 792 36.59 22.26 10.86
CA GLN A 792 35.44 23.10 10.52
C GLN A 792 34.19 22.58 11.22
N ASP A 793 33.45 23.47 11.90
CA ASP A 793 32.20 23.11 12.59
C ASP A 793 31.11 22.66 11.60
N LEU A 794 30.58 21.45 11.79
CA LEU A 794 29.51 20.88 11.00
C LEU A 794 28.25 21.77 10.95
N ALA A 795 27.97 22.55 12.00
CA ALA A 795 26.84 23.45 12.04
C ALA A 795 26.97 24.61 11.03
N ALA A 796 28.20 25.03 10.70
CA ALA A 796 28.49 26.10 9.74
C ALA A 796 28.58 25.58 8.28
N LEU A 797 28.73 24.27 8.10
CA LEU A 797 28.92 23.64 6.80
C LEU A 797 27.60 23.26 6.13
N ASP A 798 27.63 23.12 4.80
CA ASP A 798 26.59 22.43 4.05
C ASP A 798 26.64 20.93 4.39
N ARG A 799 25.81 20.51 5.34
CA ARG A 799 25.71 19.10 5.79
C ARG A 799 25.47 18.13 4.64
N ALA A 800 24.73 18.54 3.60
CA ALA A 800 24.52 17.69 2.42
C ALA A 800 25.82 17.52 1.62
N ALA A 801 26.69 18.54 1.57
CA ALA A 801 28.01 18.46 0.95
C ALA A 801 28.99 17.60 1.75
N VAL A 802 28.93 17.66 3.08
CA VAL A 802 29.69 16.76 3.95
C VAL A 802 29.27 15.31 3.72
N ARG A 803 27.96 15.01 3.79
CA ARG A 803 27.42 13.66 3.57
C ARG A 803 27.68 13.11 2.18
N ARG A 804 27.87 13.96 1.15
CA ARG A 804 28.29 13.50 -0.19
C ARG A 804 29.66 12.83 -0.17
N GLN A 805 30.52 13.17 0.79
CA GLN A 805 31.87 12.63 0.98
C GLN A 805 31.92 11.56 2.08
N CYS A 806 30.79 11.22 2.69
CA CYS A 806 30.68 10.16 3.69
C CYS A 806 29.94 8.94 3.14
N GLY A 807 30.37 7.75 3.53
CA GLY A 807 29.59 6.52 3.41
C GLY A 807 28.87 6.27 4.73
N VAL A 808 27.58 5.95 4.70
CA VAL A 808 26.80 5.71 5.93
C VAL A 808 25.95 4.46 5.75
N VAL A 809 26.07 3.52 6.68
CA VAL A 809 25.18 2.37 6.81
C VAL A 809 24.62 2.35 8.22
N LEU A 810 23.33 2.67 8.35
CA LEU A 810 22.62 2.72 9.63
C LEU A 810 22.03 1.35 10.00
N GLN A 811 21.73 1.18 11.29
CA GLN A 811 21.01 0.01 11.78
C GLN A 811 19.65 -0.12 11.09
N ASN A 812 19.28 -1.33 10.65
CA ASN A 812 18.03 -1.64 9.94
C ASN A 812 17.80 -0.88 8.61
N ALA A 813 18.85 -0.35 7.97
CA ALA A 813 18.72 0.27 6.66
C ALA A 813 18.19 -0.72 5.61
N GLN A 814 17.29 -0.24 4.74
CA GLN A 814 16.75 -1.00 3.62
C GLN A 814 17.26 -0.39 2.31
N PRO A 815 17.59 -1.22 1.31
CA PRO A 815 17.94 -0.72 -0.01
C PRO A 815 16.73 0.00 -0.63
N LEU A 816 17.02 0.94 -1.52
CA LEU A 816 16.01 1.55 -2.36
C LEU A 816 15.34 0.48 -3.24
N SER A 817 14.11 0.74 -3.67
CA SER A 817 13.44 -0.10 -4.66
C SER A 817 13.90 0.25 -6.07
N GLY A 818 14.09 -0.77 -6.90
CA GLY A 818 14.64 -0.62 -8.25
C GLY A 818 15.61 -1.74 -8.61
N SER A 819 16.33 -1.59 -9.72
CA SER A 819 17.38 -2.55 -10.07
C SER A 819 18.57 -2.45 -9.10
N LEU A 820 19.36 -3.51 -8.94
CA LEU A 820 20.61 -3.46 -8.17
C LEU A 820 21.54 -2.35 -8.66
N LEU A 821 21.60 -2.15 -9.98
CA LEU A 821 22.29 -1.03 -10.62
C LEU A 821 21.81 0.31 -10.07
N ASP A 822 20.49 0.55 -10.05
CA ASP A 822 19.91 1.79 -9.54
C ASP A 822 20.12 1.96 -8.03
N CYS A 823 20.07 0.85 -7.28
CA CYS A 823 20.29 0.85 -5.85
C CYS A 823 21.70 1.30 -5.51
N ILE A 824 22.73 0.67 -6.11
CA ILE A 824 24.15 1.01 -5.86
C ILE A 824 24.47 2.41 -6.38
N ARG A 825 24.02 2.75 -7.60
CA ARG A 825 24.27 4.05 -8.23
C ARG A 825 23.60 5.20 -7.48
N GLY A 826 22.44 4.95 -6.89
CA GLY A 826 21.59 5.95 -6.28
C GLY A 826 21.27 7.10 -7.24
N ALA A 827 21.37 8.34 -6.76
CA ALA A 827 21.14 9.55 -7.56
C ALA A 827 22.39 10.03 -8.35
N GLY A 828 23.51 9.29 -8.29
CA GLY A 828 24.75 9.68 -8.95
C GLY A 828 24.82 9.25 -10.40
N SER A 829 25.61 9.97 -11.21
CA SER A 829 25.89 9.62 -12.60
C SER A 829 27.12 8.70 -12.70
N PHE A 830 27.00 7.47 -12.21
CA PHE A 830 28.06 6.45 -12.27
C PHE A 830 27.89 5.52 -13.48
N THR A 831 29.00 5.08 -14.07
CA THR A 831 29.00 4.06 -15.14
C THR A 831 28.74 2.67 -14.57
N LEU A 832 28.44 1.71 -15.44
CA LEU A 832 28.20 0.33 -15.02
C LEU A 832 29.46 -0.29 -14.40
N GLU A 833 30.64 0.06 -14.91
CA GLU A 833 31.93 -0.40 -14.42
C GLU A 833 32.20 0.10 -13.00
N GLU A 834 31.92 1.38 -12.72
CA GLU A 834 32.05 1.95 -11.37
C GLU A 834 31.09 1.27 -10.37
N VAL A 835 29.89 0.88 -10.83
CA VAL A 835 28.93 0.14 -10.01
C VAL A 835 29.42 -1.29 -9.72
N TRP A 836 30.03 -1.96 -10.69
CA TRP A 836 30.69 -3.26 -10.46
C TRP A 836 31.89 -3.15 -9.52
N GLU A 837 32.70 -2.09 -9.63
CA GLU A 837 33.80 -1.81 -8.71
C GLU A 837 33.26 -1.68 -7.28
N ALA A 838 32.20 -0.89 -7.07
CA ALA A 838 31.58 -0.75 -5.75
C ALA A 838 31.01 -2.06 -5.19
N ALA A 839 30.40 -2.89 -6.04
CA ALA A 839 29.94 -4.22 -5.64
C ALA A 839 31.11 -5.14 -5.25
N ALA A 840 32.25 -5.05 -5.94
CA ALA A 840 33.45 -5.81 -5.60
C ALA A 840 34.06 -5.35 -4.25
N LEU A 841 34.16 -4.04 -4.01
CA LEU A 841 34.64 -3.48 -2.74
C LEU A 841 33.79 -3.91 -1.54
N ALA A 842 32.52 -4.26 -1.77
CA ALA A 842 31.59 -4.75 -0.75
C ALA A 842 31.49 -6.29 -0.67
N GLY A 843 32.27 -7.03 -1.47
CA GLY A 843 32.18 -8.49 -1.54
C GLY A 843 30.84 -9.01 -2.08
N LEU A 844 30.14 -8.22 -2.89
CA LEU A 844 28.81 -8.53 -3.45
C LEU A 844 28.88 -8.99 -4.92
N ALA A 845 30.00 -8.77 -5.61
CA ALA A 845 30.09 -8.99 -7.06
C ALA A 845 29.74 -10.43 -7.49
N GLU A 846 30.24 -11.44 -6.80
CA GLU A 846 29.96 -12.85 -7.16
C GLU A 846 28.50 -13.25 -6.92
N ASP A 847 27.88 -12.76 -5.84
CA ASP A 847 26.44 -12.95 -5.61
C ASP A 847 25.63 -12.38 -6.77
N VAL A 848 25.96 -11.17 -7.23
CA VAL A 848 25.25 -10.50 -8.32
C VAL A 848 25.44 -11.26 -9.63
N LYS A 849 26.65 -11.75 -9.92
CA LYS A 849 26.90 -12.59 -11.10
C LYS A 849 26.08 -13.88 -11.10
N ALA A 850 25.84 -14.46 -9.92
CA ALA A 850 25.02 -15.65 -9.76
C ALA A 850 23.50 -15.37 -9.92
N MET A 851 23.07 -14.11 -9.86
CA MET A 851 21.67 -13.76 -10.08
C MET A 851 21.29 -13.82 -11.57
N PRO A 852 20.09 -14.33 -11.93
CA PRO A 852 19.68 -14.46 -13.33
C PRO A 852 19.72 -13.17 -14.16
N MET A 853 19.56 -12.01 -13.52
CA MET A 853 19.56 -10.69 -14.17
C MET A 853 20.78 -9.83 -13.83
N GLY A 854 21.75 -10.37 -13.10
CA GLY A 854 22.92 -9.60 -12.67
C GLY A 854 22.53 -8.28 -12.01
N MET A 855 23.18 -7.19 -12.44
CA MET A 855 22.91 -5.81 -12.00
C MET A 855 21.48 -5.30 -12.32
N HIS A 856 20.77 -5.95 -13.23
CA HIS A 856 19.38 -5.60 -13.56
C HIS A 856 18.35 -6.34 -12.69
N THR A 857 18.78 -7.16 -11.74
CA THR A 857 17.89 -7.79 -10.77
C THR A 857 17.12 -6.71 -10.00
N VAL A 858 15.79 -6.78 -10.03
CA VAL A 858 14.91 -5.81 -9.40
C VAL A 858 14.65 -6.20 -7.95
N LEU A 859 14.88 -5.25 -7.04
CA LEU A 859 14.49 -5.33 -5.65
C LEU A 859 13.13 -4.65 -5.45
N SER A 860 12.20 -5.37 -4.83
CA SER A 860 10.93 -4.82 -4.35
C SER A 860 11.10 -4.13 -2.99
N ASP A 861 10.14 -3.26 -2.65
CA ASP A 861 10.13 -2.50 -1.37
C ASP A 861 10.38 -3.43 -0.18
N GLY A 862 11.52 -3.23 0.50
CA GLY A 862 11.93 -3.98 1.68
C GLY A 862 12.97 -5.09 1.48
N GLY A 863 13.42 -5.33 0.24
CA GLY A 863 14.55 -6.23 -0.03
C GLY A 863 14.27 -7.70 0.25
N GLY A 864 13.01 -8.15 0.16
CA GLY A 864 12.65 -9.56 0.36
C GLY A 864 13.22 -10.53 -0.68
N THR A 865 13.83 -10.01 -1.75
CA THR A 865 14.48 -10.77 -2.82
C THR A 865 15.94 -11.12 -2.53
N VAL A 866 16.55 -10.58 -1.47
CA VAL A 866 17.96 -10.81 -1.11
C VAL A 866 18.10 -11.26 0.34
N SER A 867 19.13 -12.07 0.62
CA SER A 867 19.42 -12.51 1.99
C SER A 867 19.82 -11.33 2.89
N GLY A 868 19.77 -11.52 4.21
CA GLY A 868 20.17 -10.47 5.17
C GLY A 868 21.61 -9.97 4.97
N GLY A 869 22.54 -10.89 4.70
CA GLY A 869 23.95 -10.58 4.41
C GLY A 869 24.14 -9.89 3.05
N GLN A 870 23.44 -10.34 2.00
CA GLN A 870 23.45 -9.67 0.69
C GLN A 870 22.90 -8.24 0.79
N ARG A 871 21.83 -8.05 1.56
CA ARG A 871 21.25 -6.73 1.82
C ARG A 871 22.25 -5.80 2.50
N GLN A 872 22.99 -6.26 3.51
CA GLN A 872 24.03 -5.46 4.15
C GLN A 872 25.17 -5.12 3.19
N ARG A 873 25.69 -6.09 2.44
CA ARG A 873 26.71 -5.86 1.41
C ARG A 873 26.26 -4.86 0.35
N LEU A 874 24.99 -4.91 -0.06
CA LEU A 874 24.42 -3.93 -0.99
C LEU A 874 24.42 -2.51 -0.41
N MET A 875 24.05 -2.35 0.87
CA MET A 875 24.13 -1.05 1.55
C MET A 875 25.58 -0.56 1.68
N ILE A 876 26.53 -1.47 1.89
CA ILE A 876 27.97 -1.13 1.92
C ILE A 876 28.43 -0.70 0.52
N ALA A 877 28.06 -1.41 -0.55
CA ALA A 877 28.36 -1.02 -1.92
C ALA A 877 27.83 0.40 -2.24
N GLN A 878 26.61 0.72 -1.80
CA GLN A 878 26.03 2.06 -1.90
C GLN A 878 26.84 3.12 -1.15
N ALA A 879 27.39 2.78 0.01
CA ALA A 879 28.25 3.68 0.76
C ALA A 879 29.62 3.88 0.10
N LEU A 880 30.15 2.85 -0.59
CA LEU A 880 31.49 2.84 -1.17
C LEU A 880 31.56 3.37 -2.61
N ILE A 881 30.46 3.44 -3.36
CA ILE A 881 30.43 3.92 -4.76
C ILE A 881 31.08 5.31 -4.94
N ARG A 882 31.03 6.16 -3.90
CA ARG A 882 31.61 7.50 -3.90
C ARG A 882 33.05 7.57 -3.39
N LYS A 883 33.65 6.44 -3.04
CA LYS A 883 34.99 6.35 -2.42
C LYS A 883 35.11 7.35 -1.25
N PRO A 884 34.27 7.20 -0.21
CA PRO A 884 34.09 8.21 0.81
C PRO A 884 35.36 8.45 1.64
N ARG A 885 35.50 9.66 2.18
CA ARG A 885 36.59 10.04 3.09
C ARG A 885 36.34 9.56 4.51
N VAL A 886 35.06 9.46 4.90
CA VAL A 886 34.62 8.93 6.20
C VAL A 886 33.53 7.88 5.98
N LEU A 887 33.63 6.73 6.63
CA LEU A 887 32.66 5.64 6.59
C LEU A 887 32.09 5.38 7.98
N PHE A 888 30.78 5.50 8.12
CA PHE A 888 30.03 5.21 9.34
C PHE A 888 29.27 3.90 9.18
N LEU A 889 29.48 2.94 10.08
CA LEU A 889 28.79 1.65 10.08
C LEU A 889 28.15 1.41 11.45
N ASP A 890 26.82 1.32 11.50
CA ASP A 890 26.07 1.01 12.72
C ASP A 890 25.58 -0.45 12.67
N GLU A 891 26.30 -1.34 13.35
CA GLU A 891 26.06 -2.79 13.38
C GLU A 891 26.02 -3.47 11.99
N ALA A 892 26.53 -2.81 10.96
CA ALA A 892 26.43 -3.27 9.58
C ALA A 892 27.26 -4.51 9.25
N THR A 893 28.22 -4.88 10.11
CA THR A 893 29.07 -6.08 9.95
C THR A 893 28.56 -7.31 10.69
N SER A 894 27.44 -7.19 11.41
CA SER A 894 26.89 -8.26 12.23
C SER A 894 26.32 -9.44 11.43
N ALA A 895 25.79 -9.20 10.23
CA ALA A 895 25.24 -10.26 9.37
C ALA A 895 26.10 -10.53 8.12
N LEU A 896 27.34 -10.01 8.11
CA LEU A 896 28.36 -10.36 7.12
C LEU A 896 29.02 -11.68 7.52
N ASP A 897 29.23 -12.56 6.54
CA ASP A 897 30.16 -13.67 6.70
C ASP A 897 31.61 -13.15 6.85
N ASN A 898 32.52 -14.04 7.29
CA ASN A 898 33.90 -13.66 7.57
C ASN A 898 34.66 -13.19 6.32
N GLU A 899 34.35 -13.77 5.16
CA GLU A 899 35.01 -13.45 3.90
C GLU A 899 34.63 -12.04 3.42
N ALA A 900 33.34 -11.75 3.38
CA ALA A 900 32.82 -10.44 3.01
C ALA A 900 33.28 -9.35 3.99
N GLN A 901 33.30 -9.65 5.29
CA GLN A 901 33.82 -8.70 6.29
C GLN A 901 35.28 -8.34 6.00
N ARG A 902 36.13 -9.34 5.70
CA ARG A 902 37.54 -9.12 5.37
C ARG A 902 37.69 -8.26 4.11
N VAL A 903 36.93 -8.57 3.05
CA VAL A 903 36.94 -7.81 1.79
C VAL A 903 36.60 -6.33 2.04
N VAL A 904 35.57 -6.04 2.84
CA VAL A 904 35.17 -4.66 3.18
C VAL A 904 36.26 -3.92 3.95
N ILE A 905 36.87 -4.58 4.96
CA ILE A 905 37.95 -3.98 5.77
C ILE A 905 39.19 -3.69 4.91
N GLU A 906 39.64 -4.65 4.10
CA GLU A 906 40.80 -4.49 3.21
C GLU A 906 40.55 -3.39 2.17
N SER A 907 39.35 -3.39 1.55
CA SER A 907 38.95 -2.39 0.55
C SER A 907 38.92 -0.97 1.12
N THR A 908 38.33 -0.79 2.30
CA THR A 908 38.24 0.53 2.95
C THR A 908 39.59 1.01 3.49
N ARG A 909 40.47 0.09 3.91
CA ARG A 909 41.86 0.40 4.26
C ARG A 909 42.64 0.88 3.03
N ALA A 910 42.49 0.22 1.88
CA ALA A 910 43.15 0.62 0.63
C ALA A 910 42.72 2.02 0.15
N LEU A 911 41.47 2.40 0.39
CA LEU A 911 40.93 3.74 0.09
C LEU A 911 41.41 4.83 1.07
N ARG A 912 42.11 4.47 2.15
CA ARG A 912 42.49 5.36 3.26
C ARG A 912 41.28 6.09 3.87
N THR A 913 40.14 5.42 3.93
CA THR A 913 38.90 5.95 4.48
C THR A 913 38.94 5.90 6.01
N THR A 914 38.61 7.01 6.69
CA THR A 914 38.38 7.02 8.14
C THR A 914 37.14 6.19 8.45
N ARG A 915 37.24 5.22 9.36
CA ARG A 915 36.17 4.24 9.63
C ARG A 915 35.70 4.40 11.07
N VAL A 916 34.41 4.64 11.26
CA VAL A 916 33.75 4.72 12.56
C VAL A 916 32.68 3.65 12.62
N VAL A 917 32.93 2.59 13.40
CA VAL A 917 32.10 1.38 13.39
C VAL A 917 31.55 1.11 14.79
N ILE A 918 30.24 0.96 14.91
CA ILE A 918 29.60 0.38 16.09
C ILE A 918 29.59 -1.14 15.87
N ALA A 919 30.46 -1.85 16.59
CA ALA A 919 30.66 -3.29 16.41
C ALA A 919 30.26 -4.07 17.67
N HIS A 920 29.67 -5.24 17.45
CA HIS A 920 29.43 -6.24 18.50
C HIS A 920 30.24 -7.52 18.30
N ARG A 921 30.91 -7.70 17.15
CA ARG A 921 31.74 -8.87 16.88
C ARG A 921 33.17 -8.59 17.32
N LEU A 922 33.71 -9.45 18.20
CA LEU A 922 35.08 -9.33 18.68
C LEU A 922 36.11 -9.24 17.54
N SER A 923 35.96 -10.03 16.47
CA SER A 923 36.88 -9.98 15.32
C SER A 923 36.96 -8.58 14.71
N THR A 924 35.83 -7.92 14.46
CA THR A 924 35.80 -6.55 13.92
C THR A 924 36.43 -5.55 14.89
N ILE A 925 36.26 -5.75 16.19
CA ILE A 925 36.78 -4.84 17.21
C ILE A 925 38.31 -4.99 17.35
N MET A 926 38.82 -6.22 17.28
CA MET A 926 40.26 -6.49 17.38
C MET A 926 41.06 -6.00 16.18
N ASP A 927 40.42 -5.89 15.00
CA ASP A 927 41.02 -5.30 13.80
C ASP A 927 41.09 -3.77 13.83
N ALA A 928 40.48 -3.11 14.84
CA ALA A 928 40.45 -1.66 14.95
C ALA A 928 41.79 -1.07 15.41
N ASP A 929 42.16 0.09 14.85
CA ASP A 929 43.35 0.82 15.30
C ASP A 929 43.12 1.38 16.72
N ARG A 930 41.86 1.72 17.06
CA ARG A 930 41.45 2.18 18.38
C ARG A 930 40.02 1.79 18.72
N VAL A 931 39.79 1.43 19.98
CA VAL A 931 38.47 1.16 20.55
C VAL A 931 38.06 2.30 21.47
N ILE A 932 36.79 2.69 21.43
CA ILE A 932 36.15 3.64 22.34
C ILE A 932 35.04 2.90 23.08
N ALA A 933 35.21 2.70 24.38
CA ALA A 933 34.22 2.07 25.25
C ALA A 933 33.35 3.13 25.92
N MET A 934 32.03 3.01 25.76
CA MET A 934 31.03 3.93 26.29
C MET A 934 30.14 3.27 27.34
N ALA A 935 29.89 4.01 28.43
CA ALA A 935 28.90 3.67 29.46
C ALA A 935 28.17 4.95 29.91
N ASP A 936 26.87 4.83 30.17
CA ASP A 936 26.02 5.92 30.70
C ASP A 936 26.16 7.26 29.96
N GLY A 937 26.27 7.20 28.63
CA GLY A 937 26.38 8.40 27.79
C GLY A 937 27.75 9.07 27.78
N ARG A 938 28.78 8.44 28.38
CA ARG A 938 30.15 8.95 28.48
C ARG A 938 31.16 7.98 27.89
N ILE A 939 32.32 8.50 27.47
CA ILE A 939 33.48 7.68 27.11
C ILE A 939 34.22 7.33 28.40
N VAL A 940 34.36 6.03 28.70
CA VAL A 940 35.04 5.56 29.92
C VAL A 940 36.45 5.03 29.66
N GLN A 941 36.69 4.46 28.47
CA GLN A 941 38.00 3.98 28.05
C GLN A 941 38.20 4.22 26.55
N GLN A 942 39.44 4.49 26.16
CA GLN A 942 39.83 4.57 24.75
C GLN A 942 41.30 4.17 24.58
N GLY A 943 41.61 3.43 23.52
CA GLY A 943 42.98 2.96 23.26
C GLY A 943 43.02 1.80 22.26
N PRO A 944 44.22 1.29 21.93
CA PRO A 944 44.36 0.09 21.12
C PRO A 944 43.61 -1.10 21.75
N PRO A 945 42.98 -2.00 20.96
CA PRO A 945 42.21 -3.12 21.49
C PRO A 945 43.01 -4.01 22.44
N ALA A 946 44.28 -4.28 22.14
CA ALA A 946 45.15 -5.12 22.95
C ALA A 946 45.39 -4.54 24.35
N ASP A 947 45.63 -3.22 24.44
CA ASP A 947 45.89 -2.53 25.70
C ASP A 947 44.64 -2.51 26.58
N LEU A 948 43.48 -2.23 25.99
CA LEU A 948 42.21 -2.23 26.73
C LEU A 948 41.79 -3.63 27.19
N LEU A 949 42.18 -4.68 26.45
CA LEU A 949 41.89 -6.06 26.83
C LEU A 949 42.80 -6.54 27.96
N ALA A 950 44.02 -6.00 28.05
CA ALA A 950 44.98 -6.29 29.10
C ALA A 950 44.62 -5.69 30.46
N ASP A 951 43.68 -4.73 30.51
CA ASP A 951 43.14 -4.15 31.74
C ASP A 951 41.97 -5.01 32.28
N PRO A 952 42.18 -5.88 33.29
CA PRO A 952 41.15 -6.81 33.77
C PRO A 952 39.96 -6.12 34.45
N ASP A 953 40.17 -4.91 34.98
CA ASP A 953 39.11 -4.10 35.61
C ASP A 953 38.40 -3.19 34.59
N GLY A 954 38.86 -3.19 33.34
CA GLY A 954 38.34 -2.37 32.26
C GLY A 954 36.96 -2.81 31.76
N LEU A 955 36.14 -1.83 31.36
CA LEU A 955 34.85 -2.09 30.72
C LEU A 955 35.03 -2.96 29.46
N PHE A 956 36.05 -2.68 28.65
CA PHE A 956 36.28 -3.44 27.42
C PHE A 956 36.57 -4.92 27.72
N HIS A 957 37.47 -5.21 28.66
CA HIS A 957 37.74 -6.58 29.11
C HIS A 957 36.47 -7.30 29.58
N SER A 958 35.64 -6.63 30.38
CA SER A 958 34.38 -7.20 30.87
C SER A 958 33.38 -7.50 29.74
N LEU A 959 33.31 -6.65 28.70
CA LEU A 959 32.45 -6.85 27.54
C LEU A 959 32.92 -8.04 26.70
N VAL A 960 34.23 -8.16 26.47
CA VAL A 960 34.82 -9.28 25.71
C VAL A 960 34.62 -10.59 26.45
N ARG A 961 34.86 -10.64 27.76
CA ARG A 961 34.64 -11.83 28.58
C ARG A 961 33.20 -12.34 28.49
N ARG A 962 32.21 -11.44 28.43
CA ARG A 962 30.79 -11.78 28.25
C ARG A 962 30.43 -12.31 26.87
N GLN A 963 31.26 -12.10 25.84
CA GLN A 963 31.03 -12.62 24.49
C GLN A 963 31.69 -13.99 24.25
N LEU A 964 32.64 -14.38 25.12
CA LEU A 964 33.33 -15.67 25.07
C LEU A 964 32.59 -16.77 25.85
N HIS A 965 31.64 -16.38 26.71
CA HIS A 965 30.70 -17.25 27.41
C HIS A 965 29.33 -17.17 26.75
#